data_AF-A0A1J4JYT5-F1
#
_entry.id   AF-A0A1J4JYT5-F1
#
_cell.length_a   1.000
_cell.length_b   1.000
_cell.length_c   1.000
_cell.angle_alpha   90.00
_cell.angle_beta   90.00
_cell.angle_gamma   90.00
#
_symmetry.space_group_name_H-M   'P 1'
#
loop_
_entity.id
_entity.type
_entity.pdbx_description
1 polymer ?
#
loop_
_entity_poly.entity_id
_entity_poly.type
_entity_poly.pdbx_seq_one_letter_code
_entity_poly.pdbx_strand_id
1 'polypeptide(L)'
;MNFVQHQNKKKLMQNEIFDFVFRIGTTAKVDEAAVEKVCSILTRAYSDRAVSIQGSLINNMIYIGIYLNANADFNREIEPGPHPKSPEAASFREFWGNDKSTLRRFPDGSLLESLGWGPEPLKEIAEYALQKHFAPDATIDIAPRDLSPIFDLPQHENASTANHASLNSISDAYDELVMNLRNLKLTVGITSVSPLSPFLRKTSVFPYEAVRSGHNVSLCPNSIRILARLETSSAWPLRLEPLLQFKIAIYIEMAKLLNEKKITAIPHYEGVQILFRGFVFNLQAVHEDEIRHFHKTPHGTKIEFLERLEVRHHSFVSALGARFDSYPEAVRAAIRWVRSKGVVSKFLSQEAIELMVASAYTTSSSSYSSMSNNNEKEVSPPAYSMAGFLRFLEILKNLPVKSPIITVGDARPNSDALTLPLAIVSNYCEGSEFTKKYDQTPKFNQQNNQNSHKNSKIIISDENSTIPKIVVDFLRKAAAQSLRIALEGRFAPRVPLLRQMFGIPTSHWNYDFSISSKNRPHAEYSLFAGIDKKKRRHGRFDIKSKTAPELADLFVDLDPPKMLVEEVIERFSGVVNFWYDELGGQAIGMSFADNVLRGKDMKVENLKFAQKTDETMVAVDIEGIAQQVVCIGGDIITGMNHR
;
A
#
# COMPACT_ATOMS: atom_id res chain seq x y z
N MET A 1 22.23 15.61 35.52
CA MET A 1 21.70 14.32 35.01
C MET A 1 20.19 14.34 34.80
N ASN A 2 19.38 14.75 35.78
CA ASN A 2 17.90 14.74 35.69
C ASN A 2 17.30 15.64 34.58
N PHE A 3 17.91 16.80 34.28
CA PHE A 3 17.42 17.71 33.23
C PHE A 3 17.58 17.14 31.81
N VAL A 4 18.67 16.41 31.55
CA VAL A 4 18.95 15.75 30.26
C VAL A 4 18.05 14.53 30.08
N GLN A 5 17.81 13.75 31.14
CA GLN A 5 16.84 12.65 31.12
C GLN A 5 15.40 13.14 30.90
N HIS A 6 15.02 14.28 31.50
CA HIS A 6 13.70 14.87 31.33
C HIS A 6 13.48 15.43 29.90
N GLN A 7 14.48 16.10 29.31
CA GLN A 7 14.41 16.48 27.89
C GLN A 7 14.37 15.27 26.96
N ASN A 8 15.08 14.19 27.28
CA ASN A 8 15.05 12.95 26.50
C ASN A 8 13.69 12.25 26.58
N LYS A 9 13.03 12.17 27.75
CA LYS A 9 11.67 11.62 27.91
C LYS A 9 10.62 12.45 27.16
N LYS A 10 10.70 13.77 27.24
CA LYS A 10 9.79 14.70 26.52
C LYS A 10 9.93 14.58 25.00
N LYS A 11 11.15 14.32 24.52
CA LYS A 11 11.47 14.12 23.09
C LYS A 11 11.14 12.70 22.58
N LEU A 12 11.08 11.69 23.46
CA LEU A 12 10.73 10.31 23.10
C LEU A 12 9.25 10.20 22.67
N MET A 13 8.31 10.63 23.52
CA MET A 13 6.87 10.53 23.23
C MET A 13 6.44 11.36 22.01
N GLN A 14 7.09 12.50 21.76
CA GLN A 14 6.80 13.32 20.58
C GLN A 14 7.23 12.65 19.28
N ASN A 15 8.27 11.80 19.28
CA ASN A 15 8.82 11.20 18.06
C ASN A 15 8.45 9.72 17.86
N GLU A 16 7.90 9.07 18.87
CA GLU A 16 7.60 7.63 18.85
C GLU A 16 6.21 7.34 18.26
N ILE A 17 6.08 6.27 17.46
CA ILE A 17 4.84 5.88 16.80
C ILE A 17 4.13 4.81 17.64
N PHE A 18 3.04 5.20 18.30
CA PHE A 18 2.18 4.30 19.08
C PHE A 18 0.92 3.93 18.31
N ASP A 19 0.31 2.79 18.66
CA ASP A 19 -0.96 2.36 18.08
C ASP A 19 -2.14 3.17 18.65
N PHE A 20 -2.10 3.46 19.95
CA PHE A 20 -3.13 4.20 20.66
C PHE A 20 -2.51 5.32 21.48
N VAL A 21 -2.95 6.56 21.21
CA VAL A 21 -2.44 7.77 21.88
C VAL A 21 -3.60 8.59 22.38
N PHE A 22 -3.54 9.01 23.63
CA PHE A 22 -4.51 9.94 24.21
C PHE A 22 -3.86 10.85 25.24
N ARG A 23 -4.55 11.95 25.55
CA ARG A 23 -4.20 12.85 26.65
C ARG A 23 -5.30 12.83 27.70
N ILE A 24 -4.93 13.03 28.96
CA ILE A 24 -5.86 12.98 30.10
C ILE A 24 -6.26 14.40 30.48
N GLY A 25 -7.57 14.64 30.58
CA GLY A 25 -8.14 15.85 31.17
C GLY A 25 -8.61 15.57 32.61
N THR A 26 -8.14 16.36 33.57
CA THR A 26 -8.56 16.32 34.98
C THR A 26 -8.25 17.65 35.66
N THR A 27 -8.97 17.95 36.74
CA THR A 27 -8.69 19.06 37.67
C THR A 27 -7.66 18.68 38.73
N ALA A 28 -7.34 17.39 38.88
CA ALA A 28 -6.32 16.92 39.81
C ALA A 28 -4.92 17.46 39.45
N LYS A 29 -4.07 17.64 40.47
CA LYS A 29 -2.68 18.06 40.25
C LYS A 29 -1.94 16.97 39.48
N VAL A 30 -1.28 17.36 38.40
CA VAL A 30 -0.50 16.48 37.54
C VAL A 30 0.99 16.73 37.74
N ASP A 31 1.75 15.68 38.05
CA ASP A 31 3.21 15.66 38.10
C ASP A 31 3.75 14.32 37.53
N GLU A 32 5.06 14.11 37.58
CA GLU A 32 5.68 12.88 37.07
C GLU A 32 5.25 11.63 37.86
N ALA A 33 4.95 11.77 39.16
CA ALA A 33 4.43 10.66 39.97
C ALA A 33 3.01 10.29 39.54
N ALA A 34 2.19 11.28 39.15
CA ALA A 34 0.90 11.05 38.54
C ALA A 34 1.01 10.27 37.21
N VAL A 35 2.02 10.57 36.38
CA VAL A 35 2.29 9.81 35.14
C VAL A 35 2.59 8.34 35.44
N GLU A 36 3.48 8.06 36.41
CA GLU A 36 3.82 6.68 36.81
C GLU A 36 2.60 5.93 37.36
N LYS A 37 1.80 6.59 38.20
CA LYS A 37 0.55 6.04 38.74
C LYS A 37 -0.44 5.69 37.62
N VAL A 38 -0.64 6.61 36.67
CA VAL A 38 -1.52 6.41 35.52
C VAL A 38 -1.05 5.23 34.66
N CYS A 39 0.24 5.16 34.34
CA CYS A 39 0.80 4.05 33.58
C CYS A 39 0.55 2.71 34.30
N SER A 40 0.77 2.64 35.62
CA SER A 40 0.52 1.43 36.41
C SER A 40 -0.97 1.00 36.39
N ILE A 41 -1.89 1.96 36.54
CA ILE A 41 -3.34 1.70 36.45
C ILE A 41 -3.67 1.12 35.08
N LEU A 42 -3.19 1.75 34.01
CA LEU A 42 -3.50 1.34 32.64
C LEU A 42 -2.85 0.01 32.27
N THR A 43 -1.64 -0.29 32.75
CA THR A 43 -1.00 -1.61 32.56
C THR A 43 -1.87 -2.71 33.16
N ARG A 44 -2.44 -2.50 34.35
CA ARG A 44 -3.37 -3.44 34.95
C ARG A 44 -4.71 -3.49 34.21
N ALA A 45 -5.21 -2.34 33.75
CA ALA A 45 -6.52 -2.23 33.10
C ALA A 45 -6.56 -2.87 31.71
N TYR A 46 -5.51 -2.67 30.90
CA TYR A 46 -5.46 -3.18 29.53
C TYR A 46 -5.03 -4.65 29.44
N SER A 47 -4.42 -5.22 30.50
CA SER A 47 -4.05 -6.64 30.52
C SER A 47 -3.24 -7.04 29.27
N ASP A 48 -3.59 -8.13 28.60
CA ASP A 48 -3.01 -8.66 27.37
C ASP A 48 -3.30 -7.82 26.11
N ARG A 49 -4.15 -6.78 26.19
CA ARG A 49 -4.41 -5.87 25.05
C ARG A 49 -3.23 -4.96 24.75
N ALA A 50 -2.37 -4.69 25.74
CA ALA A 50 -1.23 -3.79 25.60
C ALA A 50 0.09 -4.54 25.84
N VAL A 51 1.04 -4.36 24.93
CA VAL A 51 2.41 -4.87 25.09
C VAL A 51 3.22 -3.93 25.97
N SER A 52 3.08 -2.62 25.76
CA SER A 52 3.69 -1.63 26.63
C SER A 52 2.95 -0.30 26.62
N ILE A 53 3.03 0.41 27.74
CA ILE A 53 2.37 1.71 27.96
C ILE A 53 3.44 2.69 28.41
N GLN A 54 3.45 3.85 27.77
CA GLN A 54 4.39 4.93 28.04
C GLN A 54 3.64 6.22 28.31
N GLY A 55 4.08 6.95 29.32
CA GLY A 55 3.49 8.22 29.71
C GLY A 55 4.51 9.35 29.66
N SER A 56 4.06 10.56 29.34
CA SER A 56 4.86 11.77 29.53
C SER A 56 4.00 12.95 29.96
N LEU A 57 4.64 13.88 30.68
CA LEU A 57 4.06 15.15 31.07
C LEU A 57 4.50 16.25 30.11
N ILE A 58 3.56 16.85 29.37
CA ILE A 58 3.84 17.93 28.43
C ILE A 58 2.82 19.05 28.67
N ASN A 59 3.31 20.27 28.94
CA ASN A 59 2.47 21.45 29.17
C ASN A 59 1.36 21.20 30.21
N ASN A 60 1.71 20.57 31.33
CA ASN A 60 0.81 20.24 32.43
C ASN A 60 -0.33 19.26 32.07
N MET A 61 -0.18 18.48 31.00
CA MET A 61 -1.10 17.43 30.57
C MET A 61 -0.37 16.09 30.48
N ILE A 62 -1.02 15.01 30.93
CA ILE A 62 -0.50 13.64 30.78
C ILE A 62 -0.83 13.14 29.38
N TYR A 63 0.17 12.65 28.66
CA TYR A 63 0.02 11.94 27.39
C TYR A 63 0.38 10.48 27.57
N ILE A 64 -0.46 9.60 27.07
CA ILE A 64 -0.27 8.16 27.10
C ILE A 64 -0.15 7.64 25.67
N GLY A 65 0.87 6.81 25.44
CA GLY A 65 1.11 6.07 24.21
C GLY A 65 1.15 4.58 24.52
N ILE A 66 0.43 3.80 23.73
CA ILE A 66 0.27 2.35 23.94
C ILE A 66 0.66 1.61 22.67
N TYR A 67 1.50 0.60 22.84
CA TYR A 67 1.69 -0.45 21.85
C TYR A 67 0.68 -1.56 22.14
N LEU A 68 -0.23 -1.78 21.21
CA LEU A 68 -1.26 -2.81 21.38
C LEU A 68 -0.71 -4.16 20.98
N ASN A 69 -1.28 -5.22 21.55
CA ASN A 69 -0.95 -6.58 21.18
C ASN A 69 -1.73 -6.97 19.93
N ALA A 70 -1.07 -6.91 18.77
CA ALA A 70 -1.70 -7.28 17.49
C ALA A 70 -2.15 -8.75 17.41
N ASN A 71 -1.72 -9.62 18.33
CA ASN A 71 -2.16 -11.01 18.41
C ASN A 71 -3.36 -11.21 19.36
N ALA A 72 -3.80 -10.18 20.08
CA ALA A 72 -4.97 -10.23 20.95
C ALA A 72 -6.14 -9.48 20.30
N ASP A 73 -7.36 -9.89 20.60
CA ASP A 73 -8.54 -9.09 20.27
C ASP A 73 -8.63 -7.90 21.25
N PHE A 74 -7.93 -6.82 20.93
CA PHE A 74 -7.92 -5.59 21.71
C PHE A 74 -9.21 -4.77 21.57
N ASN A 75 -10.15 -5.17 20.71
CA ASN A 75 -11.47 -4.56 20.55
C ASN A 75 -12.62 -5.43 21.10
N ARG A 76 -12.32 -6.55 21.77
CA ARG A 76 -13.35 -7.38 22.40
C ARG A 76 -14.18 -6.56 23.40
N GLU A 77 -15.50 -6.66 23.29
CA GLU A 77 -16.46 -6.02 24.20
C GLU A 77 -16.54 -6.74 25.56
N ILE A 78 -16.21 -8.03 25.59
CA ILE A 78 -16.25 -8.85 26.79
C ILE A 78 -14.83 -9.15 27.23
N GLU A 79 -14.47 -8.69 28.42
CA GLU A 79 -13.18 -8.96 29.03
C GLU A 79 -13.28 -10.19 29.94
N PRO A 80 -12.60 -11.32 29.62
CA PRO A 80 -12.51 -12.43 30.53
C PRO A 80 -11.58 -12.09 31.69
N GLY A 81 -12.06 -12.31 32.91
CA GLY A 81 -11.31 -12.20 34.15
C GLY A 81 -10.90 -13.58 34.71
N PRO A 82 -10.43 -13.61 35.96
CA PRO A 82 -10.05 -14.86 36.62
C PRO A 82 -11.26 -15.74 36.96
N HIS A 83 -10.99 -17.02 37.23
CA HIS A 83 -12.01 -17.93 37.75
C HIS A 83 -12.51 -17.46 39.14
N PRO A 84 -13.81 -17.53 39.47
CA PRO A 84 -14.38 -16.89 40.67
C PRO A 84 -13.80 -17.38 42.00
N LYS A 85 -13.26 -18.61 42.02
CA LYS A 85 -12.61 -19.23 43.18
C LYS A 85 -11.09 -19.00 43.23
N SER A 86 -10.51 -18.34 42.24
CA SER A 86 -9.08 -18.06 42.24
C SER A 86 -8.77 -16.91 43.23
N PRO A 87 -7.56 -16.89 43.83
CA PRO A 87 -7.19 -15.82 44.76
C PRO A 87 -7.16 -14.44 44.10
N GLU A 88 -6.96 -14.37 42.79
CA GLU A 88 -6.97 -13.13 42.00
C GLU A 88 -8.39 -12.56 41.80
N ALA A 89 -9.45 -13.34 41.99
CA ALA A 89 -10.82 -12.87 41.78
C ALA A 89 -11.22 -11.76 42.76
N ALA A 90 -10.74 -11.82 44.01
CA ALA A 90 -10.98 -10.76 44.98
C ALA A 90 -10.33 -9.44 44.56
N SER A 91 -9.07 -9.49 44.12
CA SER A 91 -8.34 -8.30 43.66
C SER A 91 -8.89 -7.76 42.35
N PHE A 92 -9.42 -8.62 41.48
CA PHE A 92 -10.12 -8.22 40.26
C PHE A 92 -11.40 -7.44 40.55
N ARG A 93 -12.25 -7.95 41.45
CA ARG A 93 -13.47 -7.27 41.89
C ARG A 93 -13.18 -5.98 42.65
N GLU A 94 -12.12 -5.93 43.44
CA GLU A 94 -11.69 -4.69 44.11
C GLU A 94 -11.27 -3.62 43.10
N PHE A 95 -10.48 -4.01 42.09
CA PHE A 95 -10.03 -3.08 41.06
C PHE A 95 -11.17 -2.58 40.18
N TRP A 96 -12.03 -3.47 39.69
CA TRP A 96 -13.11 -3.08 38.77
C TRP A 96 -14.39 -2.65 39.47
N GLY A 97 -14.65 -3.08 40.69
CA GLY A 97 -15.92 -2.90 41.38
C GLY A 97 -16.81 -4.13 41.30
N ASN A 98 -17.50 -4.41 42.40
CA ASN A 98 -18.45 -5.52 42.52
C ASN A 98 -19.68 -5.36 41.61
N ASP A 99 -19.97 -4.14 41.19
CA ASP A 99 -21.06 -3.75 40.29
C ASP A 99 -20.69 -3.91 38.81
N LYS A 100 -19.41 -3.75 38.45
CA LYS A 100 -18.92 -3.89 37.06
C LYS A 100 -18.52 -5.33 36.73
N SER A 101 -18.00 -6.09 37.70
CA SER A 101 -17.63 -7.50 37.52
C SER A 101 -18.86 -8.41 37.59
N THR A 102 -19.08 -9.20 36.55
CA THR A 102 -20.20 -10.15 36.48
C THR A 102 -19.72 -11.56 36.14
N LEU A 103 -20.40 -12.58 36.65
CA LEU A 103 -20.09 -13.97 36.31
C LEU A 103 -20.67 -14.32 34.95
N ARG A 104 -19.82 -14.76 34.02
CA ARG A 104 -20.23 -15.17 32.68
C ARG A 104 -19.74 -16.57 32.37
N ARG A 105 -20.63 -17.37 31.78
CA ARG A 105 -20.27 -18.67 31.21
C ARG A 105 -19.88 -18.50 29.75
N PHE A 106 -18.71 -19.00 29.38
CA PHE A 106 -18.18 -18.96 28.01
C PHE A 106 -18.55 -20.23 27.23
N PRO A 107 -18.44 -20.22 25.88
CA PRO A 107 -18.80 -21.37 25.05
C PRO A 107 -18.00 -22.65 25.35
N ASP A 108 -16.79 -22.50 25.91
CA ASP A 108 -15.96 -23.61 26.38
C ASP A 108 -16.44 -24.22 27.72
N GLY A 109 -17.52 -23.69 28.30
CA GLY A 109 -18.11 -24.13 29.55
C GLY A 109 -17.50 -23.48 30.80
N SER A 110 -16.41 -22.71 30.66
CA SER A 110 -15.76 -22.01 31.77
C SER A 110 -16.67 -20.94 32.36
N LEU A 111 -16.61 -20.77 33.69
CA LEU A 111 -17.30 -19.70 34.42
C LEU A 111 -16.23 -18.76 34.94
N LEU A 112 -16.17 -17.54 34.41
CA LEU A 112 -15.17 -16.54 34.75
C LEU A 112 -15.84 -15.27 35.27
N GLU A 113 -15.13 -14.51 36.09
CA GLU A 113 -15.42 -13.08 36.25
C GLU A 113 -15.30 -12.40 34.88
N SER A 114 -16.13 -11.41 34.58
CA SER A 114 -16.15 -10.77 33.26
C SER A 114 -16.62 -9.33 33.32
N LEU A 115 -16.08 -8.51 32.43
CA LEU A 115 -16.48 -7.10 32.25
C LEU A 115 -17.11 -6.92 30.88
N GLY A 116 -18.21 -6.17 30.82
CA GLY A 116 -18.82 -5.73 29.58
C GLY A 116 -18.44 -4.28 29.26
N TRP A 117 -18.01 -4.05 28.02
CA TRP A 117 -17.69 -2.77 27.43
C TRP A 117 -18.61 -2.51 26.23
N GLY A 118 -18.80 -1.24 25.90
CA GLY A 118 -19.55 -0.80 24.73
C GLY A 118 -18.67 -0.76 23.47
N PRO A 119 -19.05 0.05 22.46
CA PRO A 119 -18.46 0.01 21.13
C PRO A 119 -17.04 0.59 21.03
N GLU A 120 -16.55 1.28 22.07
CA GLU A 120 -15.17 1.77 22.13
C GLU A 120 -14.42 1.21 23.36
N PRO A 121 -14.15 -0.12 23.44
CA PRO A 121 -13.63 -0.75 24.65
C PRO A 121 -12.34 -0.12 25.17
N LEU A 122 -11.39 0.22 24.30
CA LEU A 122 -10.13 0.82 24.73
C LEU A 122 -10.34 2.16 25.44
N LYS A 123 -11.25 3.00 24.93
CA LYS A 123 -11.58 4.28 25.53
C LYS A 123 -12.28 4.08 26.87
N GLU A 124 -13.32 3.26 26.89
CA GLU A 124 -14.13 3.01 28.08
C GLU A 124 -13.32 2.37 29.21
N ILE A 125 -12.43 1.43 28.89
CA ILE A 125 -11.50 0.80 29.83
C ILE A 125 -10.62 1.87 30.50
N ALA A 126 -9.98 2.74 29.71
CA ALA A 126 -9.11 3.78 30.24
C ALA A 126 -9.89 4.79 31.08
N GLU A 127 -11.00 5.31 30.58
CA GLU A 127 -11.82 6.28 31.32
C GLU A 127 -12.31 5.70 32.65
N TYR A 128 -12.86 4.48 32.64
CA TYR A 128 -13.35 3.83 33.86
C TYR A 128 -12.23 3.59 34.88
N ALA A 129 -11.09 3.03 34.44
CA ALA A 129 -9.97 2.74 35.33
C ALA A 129 -9.37 4.03 35.92
N LEU A 130 -9.27 5.10 35.14
CA LEU A 130 -8.76 6.39 35.60
C LEU A 130 -9.73 7.09 36.55
N GLN A 131 -11.03 7.06 36.26
CA GLN A 131 -12.06 7.65 37.14
C GLN A 131 -12.06 7.01 38.53
N LYS A 132 -11.83 5.70 38.58
CA LYS A 132 -11.83 4.93 39.82
C LYS A 132 -10.54 5.06 40.64
N HIS A 133 -9.39 5.01 39.98
CA HIS A 133 -8.09 4.87 40.65
C HIS A 133 -7.19 6.12 40.61
N PHE A 134 -7.51 7.08 39.74
CA PHE A 134 -6.73 8.30 39.56
C PHE A 134 -7.50 9.55 40.00
N ALA A 135 -8.55 9.94 39.29
CA ALA A 135 -9.35 11.13 39.59
C ALA A 135 -10.79 10.96 39.05
N PRO A 136 -11.86 11.22 39.84
CA PRO A 136 -13.25 10.98 39.43
C PRO A 136 -13.70 11.74 38.17
N ASP A 137 -13.04 12.86 37.86
CA ASP A 137 -13.31 13.72 36.70
C ASP A 137 -12.39 13.41 35.50
N ALA A 138 -11.59 12.33 35.57
CA ALA A 138 -10.69 11.96 34.50
C ALA A 138 -11.46 11.65 33.21
N THR A 139 -11.05 12.32 32.13
CA THR A 139 -11.52 12.08 30.77
C THR A 139 -10.32 11.86 29.86
N ILE A 140 -10.52 11.17 28.73
CA ILE A 140 -9.47 11.01 27.74
C ILE A 140 -9.86 11.65 26.41
N ASP A 141 -8.90 12.33 25.80
CA ASP A 141 -9.00 12.83 24.44
C ASP A 141 -8.03 12.03 23.57
N ILE A 142 -8.55 11.32 22.56
CA ILE A 142 -7.81 10.34 21.74
C ILE A 142 -7.33 11.03 20.46
N ALA A 143 -6.06 10.82 20.12
CA ALA A 143 -5.50 11.28 18.85
C ALA A 143 -6.27 10.66 17.65
N PRO A 144 -6.71 11.44 16.66
CA PRO A 144 -7.38 10.89 15.48
C PRO A 144 -6.51 9.87 14.74
N ARG A 145 -7.09 8.70 14.46
CA ARG A 145 -6.41 7.56 13.81
C ARG A 145 -7.01 7.18 12.46
N ASP A 146 -8.14 7.78 12.10
CA ASP A 146 -8.94 7.38 10.94
C ASP A 146 -8.36 7.97 9.64
N LEU A 147 -8.10 7.09 8.68
CA LEU A 147 -7.58 7.41 7.35
C LEU A 147 -8.69 7.47 6.29
N SER A 148 -9.94 7.10 6.60
CA SER A 148 -11.10 7.13 5.68
C SER A 148 -11.22 8.39 4.81
N PRO A 149 -10.91 9.62 5.30
CA PRO A 149 -11.03 10.84 4.49
C PRO A 149 -10.22 10.87 3.19
N ILE A 150 -9.15 10.08 3.08
CA ILE A 150 -8.30 10.01 1.86
C ILE A 150 -8.86 9.05 0.81
N PHE A 151 -9.83 8.22 1.21
CA PHE A 151 -10.49 7.21 0.37
C PHE A 151 -11.93 7.59 0.00
N ASP A 152 -12.52 8.60 0.65
CA ASP A 152 -13.91 9.04 0.43
C ASP A 152 -14.16 9.50 -1.02
N LEU A 153 -15.14 8.86 -1.66
CA LEU A 153 -15.62 9.22 -2.99
C LEU A 153 -16.90 10.07 -2.93
N PRO A 154 -17.13 11.03 -3.83
CA PRO A 154 -18.21 12.01 -3.72
C PRO A 154 -19.66 11.52 -3.85
N GLN A 155 -19.92 10.23 -4.10
CA GLN A 155 -21.27 9.72 -4.39
C GLN A 155 -21.58 8.35 -3.77
N HIS A 156 -21.12 8.09 -2.55
CA HIS A 156 -21.64 6.98 -1.74
C HIS A 156 -22.84 7.38 -0.86
N GLU A 157 -23.61 8.42 -1.20
CA GLU A 157 -24.82 8.79 -0.44
C GLU A 157 -25.93 7.70 -0.46
N ASN A 158 -25.86 6.74 -1.40
CA ASN A 158 -26.76 5.58 -1.45
C ASN A 158 -26.09 4.25 -1.01
N ALA A 159 -24.89 4.29 -0.43
CA ALA A 159 -24.25 3.09 0.14
C ALA A 159 -24.58 2.88 1.63
N SER A 160 -25.49 3.68 2.19
CA SER A 160 -26.18 3.39 3.45
C SER A 160 -27.18 2.22 3.33
N THR A 161 -27.39 1.68 2.14
CA THR A 161 -27.92 0.31 1.92
C THR A 161 -26.79 -0.68 1.62
N ALA A 162 -25.81 -0.78 2.51
CA ALA A 162 -24.80 -1.85 2.52
C ALA A 162 -25.36 -3.21 3.01
N ASN A 163 -26.69 -3.36 3.10
CA ASN A 163 -27.36 -4.63 3.39
C ASN A 163 -27.47 -5.58 2.18
N HIS A 164 -26.82 -5.27 1.05
CA HIS A 164 -26.63 -6.21 -0.08
C HIS A 164 -25.15 -6.61 -0.30
N ALA A 165 -24.27 -6.30 0.65
CA ALA A 165 -22.85 -6.69 0.61
C ALA A 165 -22.60 -8.21 0.73
N SER A 166 -23.61 -9.00 1.10
CA SER A 166 -23.47 -10.45 1.32
C SER A 166 -23.57 -11.31 0.06
N LEU A 167 -24.00 -10.77 -1.08
CA LEU A 167 -24.17 -11.58 -2.30
C LEU A 167 -23.15 -11.28 -3.39
N ASN A 168 -22.46 -10.14 -3.44
CA ASN A 168 -21.61 -9.75 -4.58
C ASN A 168 -20.18 -9.36 -4.15
N SER A 169 -19.56 -10.11 -3.25
CA SER A 169 -18.14 -9.87 -2.98
C SER A 169 -17.31 -10.28 -4.20
N ILE A 170 -16.23 -9.53 -4.47
CA ILE A 170 -15.29 -9.85 -5.54
C ILE A 170 -14.65 -11.22 -5.36
N SER A 171 -14.48 -11.66 -4.11
CA SER A 171 -13.97 -12.98 -3.75
C SER A 171 -14.95 -14.08 -4.16
N ASP A 172 -16.23 -13.94 -3.87
CA ASP A 172 -17.25 -14.92 -4.29
C ASP A 172 -17.33 -15.02 -5.82
N ALA A 173 -17.28 -13.87 -6.51
CA ALA A 173 -17.28 -13.83 -7.97
C ALA A 173 -16.02 -14.50 -8.55
N TYR A 174 -14.86 -14.32 -7.92
CA TYR A 174 -13.63 -14.99 -8.31
C TYR A 174 -13.73 -16.51 -8.09
N ASP A 175 -14.15 -16.98 -6.92
CA ASP A 175 -14.24 -18.41 -6.61
C ASP A 175 -15.20 -19.14 -7.55
N GLU A 176 -16.36 -18.55 -7.82
CA GLU A 176 -17.35 -19.08 -8.76
C GLU A 176 -16.81 -19.08 -10.20
N LEU A 177 -16.08 -18.05 -10.62
CA LEU A 177 -15.44 -18.01 -11.93
C LEU A 177 -14.37 -19.09 -12.06
N VAL A 178 -13.55 -19.31 -11.02
CA VAL A 178 -12.52 -20.38 -11.00
C VAL A 178 -13.16 -21.75 -11.17
N MET A 179 -14.31 -22.02 -10.52
CA MET A 179 -15.05 -23.26 -10.72
C MET A 179 -15.54 -23.40 -12.17
N ASN A 180 -16.05 -22.32 -12.77
CA ASN A 180 -16.51 -22.34 -14.16
C ASN A 180 -15.37 -22.60 -15.16
N LEU A 181 -14.20 -21.98 -14.94
CA LEU A 181 -12.99 -22.12 -15.75
C LEU A 181 -12.42 -23.54 -15.70
N ARG A 182 -12.30 -24.13 -14.50
CA ARG A 182 -11.81 -25.52 -14.35
C ARG A 182 -12.72 -26.55 -15.01
N ASN A 183 -14.02 -26.24 -15.11
CA ASN A 183 -15.02 -27.09 -15.75
C ASN A 183 -15.17 -26.82 -17.26
N LEU A 184 -14.25 -26.10 -17.90
CA LEU A 184 -14.23 -25.96 -19.36
C LEU A 184 -13.61 -27.21 -19.99
N LYS A 185 -14.27 -27.74 -21.02
CA LYS A 185 -13.80 -28.91 -21.78
C LYS A 185 -12.84 -28.45 -22.89
N LEU A 186 -11.66 -27.99 -22.49
CA LEU A 186 -10.62 -27.51 -23.40
C LEU A 186 -9.76 -28.67 -23.94
N THR A 187 -9.12 -28.44 -25.09
CA THR A 187 -8.10 -29.36 -25.63
C THR A 187 -6.93 -29.56 -24.67
N VAL A 188 -6.54 -28.51 -23.95
CA VAL A 188 -5.58 -28.57 -22.83
C VAL A 188 -6.25 -27.95 -21.61
N GLY A 189 -6.46 -28.76 -20.56
CA GLY A 189 -7.23 -28.37 -19.39
C GLY A 189 -6.57 -27.27 -18.53
N ILE A 190 -7.36 -26.64 -17.67
CA ILE A 190 -6.88 -25.69 -16.66
C ILE A 190 -6.69 -26.44 -15.34
N THR A 191 -5.44 -26.54 -14.88
CA THR A 191 -5.07 -27.18 -13.62
C THR A 191 -5.34 -26.30 -12.41
N SER A 192 -5.00 -25.01 -12.50
CA SER A 192 -5.22 -24.04 -11.43
C SER A 192 -5.41 -22.63 -11.99
N VAL A 193 -5.99 -21.75 -11.17
CA VAL A 193 -6.15 -20.33 -11.48
C VAL A 193 -5.68 -19.58 -10.24
N SER A 194 -4.69 -18.71 -10.40
CA SER A 194 -4.09 -17.92 -9.33
C SER A 194 -4.51 -16.45 -9.44
N PRO A 195 -4.82 -15.78 -8.33
CA PRO A 195 -5.14 -14.37 -8.33
C PRO A 195 -3.85 -13.52 -8.39
N LEU A 196 -3.86 -12.44 -9.16
CA LEU A 196 -2.74 -11.50 -9.28
C LEU A 196 -3.12 -10.06 -8.91
N SER A 197 -4.41 -9.73 -8.92
CA SER A 197 -4.89 -8.36 -8.77
C SER A 197 -4.83 -7.83 -7.33
N PRO A 198 -4.55 -6.52 -7.12
CA PRO A 198 -4.64 -5.87 -5.81
C PRO A 198 -6.05 -5.84 -5.23
N PHE A 199 -7.10 -5.94 -6.07
CA PHE A 199 -8.47 -6.01 -5.59
C PHE A 199 -8.75 -7.28 -4.78
N LEU A 200 -8.15 -8.41 -5.15
CA LEU A 200 -8.35 -9.71 -4.49
C LEU A 200 -7.51 -9.85 -3.20
N ARG A 201 -6.36 -9.17 -3.12
CA ARG A 201 -5.53 -9.08 -1.90
C ARG A 201 -5.83 -7.86 -1.01
N LYS A 202 -6.94 -7.15 -1.28
CA LYS A 202 -7.46 -6.01 -0.51
C LYS A 202 -6.55 -4.78 -0.41
N THR A 203 -5.55 -4.64 -1.28
CA THR A 203 -4.59 -3.52 -1.26
C THR A 203 -4.88 -2.43 -2.29
N SER A 204 -5.90 -2.59 -3.14
CA SER A 204 -6.36 -1.52 -4.04
C SER A 204 -6.81 -0.29 -3.23
N VAL A 205 -6.35 0.90 -3.59
CA VAL A 205 -6.67 2.15 -2.87
C VAL A 205 -8.18 2.39 -2.83
N PHE A 206 -8.85 2.19 -3.96
CA PHE A 206 -10.30 2.31 -4.09
C PHE A 206 -10.95 0.94 -4.33
N PRO A 207 -12.19 0.74 -3.85
CA PRO A 207 -12.95 -0.47 -4.16
C PRO A 207 -13.19 -0.58 -5.67
N TYR A 208 -13.40 -1.81 -6.14
CA TYR A 208 -13.73 -2.04 -7.54
C TYR A 208 -15.11 -1.45 -7.87
N GLU A 209 -15.17 -0.58 -8.88
CA GLU A 209 -16.44 -0.06 -9.41
C GLU A 209 -17.04 -1.10 -10.37
N ALA A 210 -18.03 -1.85 -9.87
CA ALA A 210 -18.68 -2.88 -10.69
C ALA A 210 -19.41 -2.26 -11.89
N VAL A 211 -19.21 -2.84 -13.07
CA VAL A 211 -19.90 -2.47 -14.31
C VAL A 211 -21.37 -2.85 -14.19
N ARG A 212 -22.21 -1.87 -13.87
CA ARG A 212 -23.65 -2.04 -13.61
C ARG A 212 -24.44 -0.96 -14.32
N SER A 213 -25.74 -1.17 -14.53
CA SER A 213 -26.64 -0.11 -15.01
C SER A 213 -26.71 1.04 -14.00
N GLY A 214 -26.70 2.29 -14.47
CA GLY A 214 -26.77 3.42 -13.57
C GLY A 214 -26.58 4.79 -14.22
N HIS A 215 -26.77 5.81 -13.39
CA HIS A 215 -26.38 7.17 -13.69
C HIS A 215 -24.89 7.32 -13.34
N ASN A 216 -24.00 7.26 -14.34
CA ASN A 216 -22.52 7.32 -14.23
C ASN A 216 -21.84 5.95 -14.11
N VAL A 217 -21.91 5.17 -15.17
CA VAL A 217 -21.09 3.96 -15.34
C VAL A 217 -19.79 4.36 -16.01
N SER A 218 -18.65 4.02 -15.40
CA SER A 218 -17.34 4.18 -16.05
C SER A 218 -17.19 3.16 -17.20
N LEU A 219 -16.78 3.64 -18.36
CA LEU A 219 -16.43 2.81 -19.52
C LEU A 219 -15.00 2.26 -19.43
N CYS A 220 -14.18 2.73 -18.49
CA CYS A 220 -12.80 2.27 -18.32
C CYS A 220 -12.63 1.54 -16.97
N PRO A 221 -13.26 0.38 -16.77
CA PRO A 221 -13.02 -0.39 -15.55
C PRO A 221 -11.58 -0.93 -15.55
N ASN A 222 -10.98 -0.99 -14.36
CA ASN A 222 -9.74 -1.73 -14.17
C ASN A 222 -10.01 -3.23 -14.31
N SER A 223 -9.01 -4.00 -14.76
CA SER A 223 -9.11 -5.45 -14.83
C SER A 223 -8.65 -6.15 -13.54
N ILE A 224 -9.28 -7.28 -13.25
CA ILE A 224 -8.87 -8.20 -12.20
C ILE A 224 -8.01 -9.28 -12.84
N ARG A 225 -6.70 -9.06 -12.83
CA ARG A 225 -5.70 -10.00 -13.36
C ARG A 225 -5.74 -11.34 -12.61
N ILE A 226 -5.85 -12.42 -13.38
CA ILE A 226 -5.80 -13.82 -12.92
C ILE A 226 -4.93 -14.65 -13.88
N LEU A 227 -4.27 -15.69 -13.36
CA LEU A 227 -3.34 -16.53 -14.10
C LEU A 227 -3.80 -17.98 -14.10
N ALA A 228 -4.16 -18.52 -15.26
CA ALA A 228 -4.49 -19.93 -15.44
C ALA A 228 -3.24 -20.75 -15.74
N ARG A 229 -3.05 -21.86 -15.01
CA ARG A 229 -2.03 -22.86 -15.33
C ARG A 229 -2.66 -23.97 -16.16
N LEU A 230 -2.14 -24.19 -17.36
CA LEU A 230 -2.58 -25.24 -18.27
C LEU A 230 -1.85 -26.55 -18.01
N GLU A 231 -2.47 -27.66 -18.40
CA GLU A 231 -1.88 -28.99 -18.35
C GLU A 231 -0.61 -29.10 -19.21
N THR A 232 0.27 -30.00 -18.83
CA THR A 232 1.43 -30.38 -19.65
C THR A 232 0.97 -31.20 -20.85
N SER A 233 1.60 -30.97 -21.99
CA SER A 233 1.27 -31.65 -23.25
C SER A 233 2.50 -31.71 -24.14
N SER A 234 2.72 -32.85 -24.80
CA SER A 234 3.75 -32.96 -25.83
C SER A 234 3.44 -32.14 -27.09
N ALA A 235 2.20 -31.64 -27.22
CA ALA A 235 1.77 -30.80 -28.34
C ALA A 235 2.19 -29.32 -28.21
N TRP A 236 2.75 -28.90 -27.07
CA TRP A 236 3.17 -27.51 -26.86
C TRP A 236 4.29 -27.12 -27.86
N PRO A 237 4.11 -26.05 -28.66
CA PRO A 237 5.14 -25.63 -29.59
C PRO A 237 6.42 -25.15 -28.89
N LEU A 238 7.58 -25.56 -29.41
CA LEU A 238 8.89 -25.22 -28.85
C LEU A 238 9.47 -23.90 -29.39
N ARG A 239 8.81 -23.29 -30.38
CA ARG A 239 9.18 -21.99 -30.94
C ARG A 239 8.18 -20.94 -30.47
N LEU A 240 8.68 -19.74 -30.16
CA LEU A 240 7.89 -18.68 -29.51
C LEU A 240 6.67 -18.27 -30.34
N GLU A 241 6.85 -17.96 -31.62
CA GLU A 241 5.75 -17.49 -32.46
C GLU A 241 4.63 -18.54 -32.62
N PRO A 242 4.92 -19.82 -32.95
CA PRO A 242 3.91 -20.89 -32.89
C PRO A 242 3.27 -21.09 -31.52
N LEU A 243 4.02 -20.94 -30.42
CA LEU A 243 3.47 -21.02 -29.07
C LEU A 243 2.42 -19.93 -28.84
N LEU A 244 2.74 -18.68 -29.19
CA LEU A 244 1.83 -17.55 -29.02
C LEU A 244 0.54 -17.75 -29.85
N GLN A 245 0.67 -18.20 -31.10
CA GLN A 245 -0.48 -18.53 -31.95
C GLN A 245 -1.35 -19.64 -31.33
N PHE A 246 -0.71 -20.67 -30.77
CA PHE A 246 -1.43 -21.75 -30.11
C PHE A 246 -2.14 -21.30 -28.83
N LYS A 247 -1.53 -20.42 -28.02
CA LYS A 247 -2.18 -19.80 -26.86
C LYS A 247 -3.39 -18.94 -27.26
N ILE A 248 -3.28 -18.19 -28.36
CA ILE A 248 -4.41 -17.42 -28.90
C ILE A 248 -5.56 -18.35 -29.30
N ALA A 249 -5.27 -19.49 -29.93
CA ALA A 249 -6.30 -20.48 -30.27
C ALA A 249 -7.02 -21.02 -29.02
N ILE A 250 -6.27 -21.28 -27.94
CA ILE A 250 -6.83 -21.68 -26.64
C ILE A 250 -7.69 -20.56 -26.04
N TYR A 251 -7.26 -19.30 -26.13
CA TYR A 251 -8.04 -18.15 -25.64
C TYR A 251 -9.37 -17.99 -26.40
N ILE A 252 -9.38 -18.22 -27.72
CA ILE A 252 -10.59 -18.23 -28.53
C ILE A 252 -11.52 -19.36 -28.09
N GLU A 253 -10.98 -20.56 -27.86
CA GLU A 253 -11.74 -21.72 -27.36
C GLU A 253 -12.36 -21.45 -25.98
N MET A 254 -11.57 -20.91 -25.05
CA MET A 254 -12.04 -20.50 -23.71
C MET A 254 -13.19 -19.50 -23.79
N ALA A 255 -13.02 -18.42 -24.57
CA ALA A 255 -14.05 -17.39 -24.71
C ALA A 255 -15.34 -17.97 -25.30
N LYS A 256 -15.24 -18.85 -26.31
CA LYS A 256 -16.40 -19.53 -26.89
C LYS A 256 -17.15 -20.36 -25.83
N LEU A 257 -16.44 -21.22 -25.09
CA LEU A 257 -17.07 -22.09 -24.08
C LEU A 257 -17.66 -21.29 -22.89
N LEU A 258 -17.05 -20.17 -22.51
CA LEU A 258 -17.61 -19.28 -21.49
C LEU A 258 -18.91 -18.62 -21.98
N ASN A 259 -18.93 -18.13 -23.22
CA ASN A 259 -20.12 -17.55 -23.82
C ASN A 259 -21.27 -18.56 -23.94
N GLU A 260 -20.98 -19.84 -24.23
CA GLU A 260 -21.98 -20.93 -24.20
C GLU A 260 -22.59 -21.13 -22.80
N LYS A 261 -21.81 -20.89 -21.73
CA LYS A 261 -22.28 -20.86 -20.34
C LYS A 261 -22.92 -19.52 -19.93
N LYS A 262 -23.16 -18.60 -20.86
CA LYS A 262 -23.67 -17.24 -20.61
C LYS A 262 -22.76 -16.37 -19.74
N ILE A 263 -21.45 -16.63 -19.76
CA ILE A 263 -20.42 -15.80 -19.15
C ILE A 263 -19.75 -15.02 -20.28
N THR A 264 -19.97 -13.71 -20.34
CA THR A 264 -19.46 -12.86 -21.42
C THR A 264 -17.93 -12.84 -21.42
N ALA A 265 -17.32 -13.29 -22.51
CA ALA A 265 -15.87 -13.33 -22.66
C ALA A 265 -15.41 -12.94 -24.08
N ILE A 266 -14.32 -12.18 -24.16
CA ILE A 266 -13.70 -11.74 -25.41
C ILE A 266 -12.22 -12.17 -25.40
N PRO A 267 -11.75 -12.89 -26.43
CA PRO A 267 -10.34 -13.26 -26.54
C PRO A 267 -9.49 -12.05 -26.96
N HIS A 268 -8.26 -11.99 -26.45
CA HIS A 268 -7.25 -10.99 -26.77
C HIS A 268 -5.90 -11.68 -27.02
N TYR A 269 -4.95 -11.02 -27.69
CA TYR A 269 -3.65 -11.64 -27.99
C TYR A 269 -2.82 -11.95 -26.73
N GLU A 270 -3.12 -11.28 -25.61
CA GLU A 270 -2.50 -11.51 -24.31
C GLU A 270 -3.29 -12.42 -23.36
N GLY A 271 -4.55 -12.75 -23.65
CA GLY A 271 -5.41 -13.45 -22.70
C GLY A 271 -6.90 -13.46 -23.05
N VAL A 272 -7.76 -13.60 -22.05
CA VAL A 272 -9.22 -13.54 -22.18
C VAL A 272 -9.78 -12.51 -21.21
N GLN A 273 -10.51 -11.52 -21.72
CA GLN A 273 -11.29 -10.60 -20.91
C GLN A 273 -12.66 -11.23 -20.61
N ILE A 274 -13.08 -11.22 -19.35
CA ILE A 274 -14.29 -11.90 -18.89
C ILE A 274 -15.10 -10.92 -18.04
N LEU A 275 -16.34 -10.62 -18.44
CA LEU A 275 -17.28 -9.85 -17.63
C LEU A 275 -18.16 -10.83 -16.84
N PHE A 276 -17.94 -10.89 -15.53
CA PHE A 276 -18.65 -11.80 -14.64
C PHE A 276 -19.14 -11.06 -13.39
N ARG A 277 -20.46 -11.07 -13.16
CA ARG A 277 -21.10 -10.43 -11.99
C ARG A 277 -20.79 -8.92 -11.83
N GLY A 278 -20.53 -8.25 -12.95
CA GLY A 278 -20.15 -6.83 -13.00
C GLY A 278 -18.66 -6.57 -12.79
N PHE A 279 -17.84 -7.61 -12.68
CA PHE A 279 -16.38 -7.52 -12.57
C PHE A 279 -15.73 -7.93 -13.88
N VAL A 280 -14.72 -7.17 -14.32
CA VAL A 280 -13.93 -7.51 -15.51
C VAL A 280 -12.65 -8.23 -15.06
N PHE A 281 -12.57 -9.52 -15.35
CA PHE A 281 -11.37 -10.32 -15.14
C PHE A 281 -10.53 -10.37 -16.42
N ASN A 282 -9.21 -10.33 -16.27
CA ASN A 282 -8.28 -10.54 -17.37
C ASN A 282 -7.46 -11.80 -17.08
N LEU A 283 -7.75 -12.87 -17.81
CA LEU A 283 -7.12 -14.18 -17.67
C LEU A 283 -5.94 -14.32 -18.63
N GLN A 284 -4.76 -14.50 -18.08
CA GLN A 284 -3.58 -14.96 -18.83
C GLN A 284 -3.36 -16.44 -18.57
N ALA A 285 -2.88 -17.20 -19.55
CA ALA A 285 -2.54 -18.60 -19.35
C ALA A 285 -1.05 -18.87 -19.49
N VAL A 286 -0.56 -19.86 -18.75
CA VAL A 286 0.82 -20.34 -18.75
C VAL A 286 0.84 -21.86 -18.66
N HIS A 287 1.83 -22.51 -19.27
CA HIS A 287 2.08 -23.94 -19.06
C HIS A 287 3.46 -24.20 -18.43
N GLU A 288 3.60 -25.32 -17.72
CA GLU A 288 4.75 -25.62 -16.85
C GLU A 288 6.09 -25.57 -17.59
N ASP A 289 6.10 -26.04 -18.83
CA ASP A 289 7.34 -26.14 -19.60
C ASP A 289 7.78 -24.82 -20.26
N GLU A 290 6.98 -23.75 -20.23
CA GLU A 290 7.36 -22.45 -20.84
C GLU A 290 8.66 -21.91 -20.24
N ILE A 291 8.79 -21.95 -18.91
CA ILE A 291 9.99 -21.43 -18.21
C ILE A 291 11.24 -22.20 -18.64
N ARG A 292 11.13 -23.53 -18.81
CA ARG A 292 12.26 -24.38 -19.20
C ARG A 292 12.65 -24.17 -20.67
N HIS A 293 11.69 -24.18 -21.58
CA HIS A 293 11.94 -24.07 -23.01
C HIS A 293 12.38 -22.66 -23.44
N PHE A 294 11.87 -21.63 -22.79
CA PHE A 294 12.18 -20.23 -23.11
C PHE A 294 13.16 -19.60 -22.12
N HIS A 295 13.92 -20.42 -21.37
CA HIS A 295 14.91 -19.95 -20.42
C HIS A 295 15.90 -18.97 -21.08
N LYS A 296 16.21 -17.86 -20.41
CA LYS A 296 17.06 -16.75 -20.90
C LYS A 296 16.54 -16.03 -22.15
N THR A 297 15.27 -16.18 -22.49
CA THR A 297 14.61 -15.33 -23.49
C THR A 297 13.72 -14.30 -22.79
N PRO A 298 13.39 -13.16 -23.44
CA PRO A 298 12.46 -12.19 -22.89
C PRO A 298 11.11 -12.80 -22.48
N HIS A 299 10.60 -13.75 -23.27
CA HIS A 299 9.37 -14.48 -22.95
C HIS A 299 9.51 -15.31 -21.68
N GLY A 300 10.56 -16.12 -21.56
CA GLY A 300 10.81 -16.93 -20.37
C GLY A 300 10.96 -16.08 -19.10
N THR A 301 11.64 -14.93 -19.19
CA THR A 301 11.75 -13.96 -18.09
C THR A 301 10.38 -13.42 -17.67
N LYS A 302 9.50 -13.08 -18.63
CA LYS A 302 8.13 -12.66 -18.36
C LYS A 302 7.32 -13.76 -17.65
N ILE A 303 7.40 -15.01 -18.12
CA ILE A 303 6.67 -16.12 -17.49
C ILE A 303 7.20 -16.41 -16.09
N GLU A 304 8.51 -16.41 -15.91
CA GLU A 304 9.13 -16.56 -14.60
C GLU A 304 8.67 -15.46 -13.63
N PHE A 305 8.56 -14.22 -14.11
CA PHE A 305 8.01 -13.12 -13.33
C PHE A 305 6.55 -13.35 -12.91
N LEU A 306 5.68 -13.72 -13.85
CA LEU A 306 4.27 -14.00 -13.55
C LEU A 306 4.11 -15.16 -12.55
N GLU A 307 4.67 -16.33 -12.87
CA GLU A 307 4.46 -17.54 -12.06
C GLU A 307 5.24 -17.53 -10.75
N ARG A 308 6.51 -17.13 -10.78
CA ARG A 308 7.37 -17.21 -9.61
C ARG A 308 7.33 -15.95 -8.78
N LEU A 309 6.89 -14.79 -9.26
CA LEU A 309 6.94 -13.57 -8.45
C LEU A 309 5.55 -13.04 -8.13
N GLU A 310 4.73 -12.74 -9.13
CA GLU A 310 3.41 -12.12 -8.90
C GLU A 310 2.48 -13.03 -8.08
N VAL A 311 2.41 -14.34 -8.40
CA VAL A 311 1.56 -15.30 -7.65
C VAL A 311 2.01 -15.43 -6.19
N ARG A 312 3.33 -15.54 -5.95
CA ARG A 312 3.88 -15.65 -4.59
C ARG A 312 3.64 -14.38 -3.78
N HIS A 313 3.83 -13.23 -4.41
CA HIS A 313 3.57 -11.94 -3.78
C HIS A 313 2.10 -11.79 -3.40
N HIS A 314 1.18 -12.10 -4.32
CA HIS A 314 -0.25 -12.06 -4.02
C HIS A 314 -0.59 -12.92 -2.80
N SER A 315 -0.06 -14.14 -2.76
CA SER A 315 -0.29 -15.10 -1.67
C SER A 315 0.26 -14.56 -0.34
N PHE A 316 1.46 -13.99 -0.36
CA PHE A 316 2.12 -13.42 0.83
C PHE A 316 1.37 -12.21 1.39
N VAL A 317 1.03 -11.24 0.53
CA VAL A 317 0.30 -10.02 0.92
C VAL A 317 -1.10 -10.35 1.43
N SER A 318 -1.79 -11.31 0.80
CA SER A 318 -3.09 -11.79 1.27
C SER A 318 -3.00 -12.45 2.64
N ALA A 319 -1.97 -13.26 2.89
CA ALA A 319 -1.75 -13.88 4.19
C ALA A 319 -1.45 -12.84 5.28
N LEU A 320 -0.69 -11.79 4.97
CA LEU A 320 -0.46 -10.67 5.89
C LEU A 320 -1.75 -9.91 6.19
N GLY A 321 -2.57 -9.63 5.18
CA GLY A 321 -3.86 -8.96 5.36
C GLY A 321 -4.88 -9.79 6.13
N ALA A 322 -4.77 -11.12 6.10
CA ALA A 322 -5.59 -12.02 6.91
C ALA A 322 -5.09 -12.13 8.36
N ARG A 323 -3.79 -11.92 8.60
CA ARG A 323 -3.19 -11.94 9.94
C ARG A 323 -3.33 -10.60 10.66
N PHE A 324 -3.24 -9.50 9.94
CA PHE A 324 -3.24 -8.14 10.49
C PHE A 324 -4.30 -7.29 9.80
N ASP A 325 -5.44 -7.05 10.45
CA ASP A 325 -6.56 -6.29 9.88
C ASP A 325 -6.19 -4.85 9.48
N SER A 326 -5.21 -4.27 10.17
CA SER A 326 -4.70 -2.93 9.90
C SER A 326 -3.82 -2.83 8.64
N TYR A 327 -3.27 -3.95 8.16
CA TYR A 327 -2.28 -3.98 7.08
C TYR A 327 -2.83 -3.51 5.73
N PRO A 328 -3.98 -4.00 5.21
CA PRO A 328 -4.48 -3.59 3.90
C PRO A 328 -4.77 -2.09 3.81
N GLU A 329 -5.36 -1.49 4.84
CA GLU A 329 -5.62 -0.06 4.86
C GLU A 329 -4.34 0.78 5.02
N ALA A 330 -3.35 0.31 5.80
CA ALA A 330 -2.04 0.96 5.88
C ALA A 330 -1.33 1.00 4.52
N VAL A 331 -1.40 -0.12 3.78
CA VAL A 331 -0.91 -0.22 2.39
C VAL A 331 -1.62 0.77 1.48
N ARG A 332 -2.96 0.80 1.52
CA ARG A 332 -3.76 1.73 0.71
C ARG A 332 -3.38 3.17 0.98
N ALA A 333 -3.17 3.54 2.25
CA ALA A 333 -2.72 4.87 2.63
C ALA A 333 -1.29 5.17 2.15
N ALA A 334 -0.38 4.20 2.23
CA ALA A 334 0.99 4.32 1.73
C ALA A 334 1.02 4.54 0.21
N ILE A 335 0.30 3.72 -0.56
CA ILE A 335 0.17 3.87 -2.02
C ILE A 335 -0.41 5.25 -2.34
N ARG A 336 -1.50 5.61 -1.67
CA ARG A 336 -2.18 6.89 -1.85
C ARG A 336 -1.26 8.07 -1.58
N TRP A 337 -0.44 7.99 -0.52
CA TRP A 337 0.52 9.02 -0.16
C TRP A 337 1.64 9.13 -1.20
N VAL A 338 2.21 8.02 -1.67
CA VAL A 338 3.26 8.04 -2.71
C VAL A 338 2.73 8.69 -3.99
N ARG A 339 1.53 8.29 -4.45
CA ARG A 339 0.91 8.85 -5.65
C ARG A 339 0.57 10.32 -5.47
N SER A 340 0.15 10.74 -4.27
CA SER A 340 -0.06 12.17 -3.98
C SER A 340 1.22 13.00 -3.97
N LYS A 341 2.41 12.38 -3.92
CA LYS A 341 3.69 13.09 -4.14
C LYS A 341 4.09 13.19 -5.60
N GLY A 342 3.25 12.70 -6.51
CA GLY A 342 3.50 12.68 -7.95
C GLY A 342 4.47 11.57 -8.37
N VAL A 343 4.80 10.62 -7.49
CA VAL A 343 5.69 9.52 -7.84
C VAL A 343 4.89 8.42 -8.53
N VAL A 344 5.11 8.27 -9.84
CA VAL A 344 4.39 7.31 -10.69
C VAL A 344 4.80 5.85 -10.43
N SER A 345 3.94 4.93 -10.85
CA SER A 345 4.14 3.48 -10.73
C SER A 345 5.39 2.97 -11.44
N LYS A 346 5.81 3.60 -12.54
CA LYS A 346 7.08 3.30 -13.25
C LYS A 346 8.31 3.50 -12.37
N PHE A 347 8.28 4.44 -11.42
CA PHE A 347 9.37 4.68 -10.47
C PHE A 347 9.21 3.87 -9.18
N LEU A 348 7.99 3.76 -8.65
CA LEU A 348 7.74 2.97 -7.45
C LEU A 348 6.41 2.23 -7.61
N SER A 349 6.51 0.94 -7.94
CA SER A 349 5.35 0.07 -8.17
C SER A 349 4.53 -0.14 -6.91
N GLN A 350 3.29 -0.59 -7.08
CA GLN A 350 2.41 -0.86 -5.96
C GLN A 350 2.95 -2.00 -5.09
N GLU A 351 3.44 -3.07 -5.72
CA GLU A 351 4.01 -4.25 -5.06
C GLU A 351 5.25 -3.89 -4.23
N ALA A 352 6.07 -2.94 -4.70
CA ALA A 352 7.17 -2.41 -3.89
C ALA A 352 6.65 -1.78 -2.60
N ILE A 353 5.62 -0.94 -2.67
CA ILE A 353 5.02 -0.26 -1.52
C ILE A 353 4.38 -1.28 -0.56
N GLU A 354 3.68 -2.29 -1.08
CA GLU A 354 3.10 -3.38 -0.30
C GLU A 354 4.15 -4.09 0.56
N LEU A 355 5.32 -4.38 -0.02
CA LEU A 355 6.45 -5.01 0.68
C LEU A 355 7.14 -4.06 1.68
N MET A 356 7.20 -2.76 1.38
CA MET A 356 7.70 -1.76 2.33
C MET A 356 6.82 -1.65 3.56
N VAL A 357 5.50 -1.71 3.39
CA VAL A 357 4.58 -1.72 4.54
C VAL A 357 4.69 -3.07 5.25
N ALA A 358 4.83 -4.18 4.52
CA ALA A 358 4.95 -5.52 5.11
C ALA A 358 6.12 -5.62 6.10
N SER A 359 7.26 -4.97 5.81
CA SER A 359 8.41 -4.96 6.72
C SER A 359 8.09 -4.34 8.08
N ALA A 360 7.14 -3.39 8.17
CA ALA A 360 6.70 -2.80 9.42
C ALA A 360 5.87 -3.77 10.29
N TYR A 361 5.31 -4.83 9.68
CA TYR A 361 4.48 -5.85 10.33
C TYR A 361 5.22 -7.16 10.59
N THR A 362 6.27 -7.47 9.82
CA THR A 362 7.02 -8.73 9.94
C THR A 362 8.31 -8.60 10.75
N THR A 363 8.86 -7.40 10.88
CA THR A 363 10.14 -7.22 11.59
C THR A 363 9.87 -7.20 13.10
N SER A 364 10.08 -8.34 13.76
CA SER A 364 10.27 -8.40 15.21
C SER A 364 11.63 -7.77 15.53
N SER A 365 11.63 -6.51 15.94
CA SER A 365 12.78 -5.79 16.52
C SER A 365 13.95 -5.42 15.58
N SER A 366 14.36 -4.15 15.69
CA SER A 366 15.71 -3.63 15.40
C SER A 366 16.19 -3.55 13.94
N SER A 367 16.07 -2.35 13.36
CA SER A 367 17.09 -1.79 12.44
C SER A 367 16.88 -0.30 12.13
N TYR A 368 15.72 0.28 12.47
CA TYR A 368 15.42 1.69 12.18
C TYR A 368 15.68 2.68 13.34
N SER A 369 15.90 2.18 14.56
CA SER A 369 16.33 3.01 15.70
C SER A 369 17.84 2.89 15.90
N SER A 370 18.63 3.52 15.05
CA SER A 370 19.99 3.87 15.48
C SER A 370 19.86 4.96 16.55
N MET A 371 20.57 4.75 17.66
CA MET A 371 20.71 5.66 18.82
C MET A 371 19.70 5.52 19.99
N SER A 372 19.65 4.33 20.62
CA SER A 372 19.53 4.28 22.09
C SER A 372 20.07 2.96 22.64
N ASN A 373 20.97 3.06 23.61
CA ASN A 373 21.66 1.95 24.28
C ASN A 373 20.69 0.90 24.89
N ASN A 374 21.04 -0.38 24.68
CA ASN A 374 20.82 -1.54 25.57
C ASN A 374 19.44 -1.74 26.23
N ASN A 375 18.37 -1.82 25.44
CA ASN A 375 17.22 -2.68 25.71
C ASN A 375 16.49 -2.87 24.37
N GLU A 376 16.58 -4.07 23.79
CA GLU A 376 15.84 -4.45 22.57
C GLU A 376 14.34 -4.36 22.87
N LYS A 377 13.75 -3.20 22.60
CA LYS A 377 12.32 -2.98 22.78
C LYS A 377 11.62 -3.70 21.65
N GLU A 378 11.04 -4.85 21.96
CA GLU A 378 10.24 -5.64 21.03
C GLU A 378 9.01 -4.82 20.64
N VAL A 379 9.01 -4.28 19.42
CA VAL A 379 7.91 -3.45 18.91
C VAL A 379 6.89 -4.37 18.26
N SER A 380 5.69 -4.45 18.83
CA SER A 380 4.58 -5.22 18.25
C SER A 380 4.23 -4.74 16.84
N PRO A 381 3.72 -5.61 15.93
CA PRO A 381 3.16 -5.18 14.66
C PRO A 381 2.09 -4.08 14.84
N PRO A 382 1.93 -3.16 13.89
CA PRO A 382 0.96 -2.07 14.01
C PRO A 382 -0.47 -2.59 14.17
N ALA A 383 -1.13 -2.26 15.27
CA ALA A 383 -2.52 -2.66 15.51
C ALA A 383 -3.52 -1.79 14.74
N TYR A 384 -3.14 -0.56 14.35
CA TYR A 384 -3.95 0.35 13.57
C TYR A 384 -3.25 0.83 12.30
N SER A 385 -4.04 1.09 11.25
CA SER A 385 -3.53 1.44 9.92
C SER A 385 -2.75 2.75 9.89
N MET A 386 -3.13 3.74 10.72
CA MET A 386 -2.33 4.96 10.92
C MET A 386 -0.92 4.65 11.43
N ALA A 387 -0.77 3.78 12.42
CA ALA A 387 0.55 3.40 12.93
C ALA A 387 1.37 2.68 11.85
N GLY A 388 0.75 1.77 11.09
CA GLY A 388 1.39 1.10 9.95
C GLY A 388 1.86 2.07 8.87
N PHE A 389 1.02 3.06 8.54
CA PHE A 389 1.36 4.13 7.60
C PHE A 389 2.50 5.03 8.11
N LEU A 390 2.49 5.42 9.38
CA LEU A 390 3.56 6.23 9.97
C LEU A 390 4.89 5.46 10.01
N ARG A 391 4.87 4.15 10.30
CA ARG A 391 6.08 3.31 10.23
C ARG A 391 6.60 3.19 8.80
N PHE A 392 5.73 3.13 7.80
CA PHE A 392 6.13 3.23 6.39
C PHE A 392 6.83 4.56 6.07
N LEU A 393 6.32 5.70 6.57
CA LEU A 393 7.00 6.99 6.42
C LEU A 393 8.37 7.01 7.12
N GLU A 394 8.49 6.36 8.27
CA GLU A 394 9.77 6.22 8.97
C GLU A 394 10.77 5.37 8.18
N ILE A 395 10.32 4.26 7.59
CA ILE A 395 11.12 3.43 6.66
C ILE A 395 11.59 4.27 5.48
N LEU A 396 10.68 5.03 4.85
CA LEU A 396 11.01 5.91 3.72
C LEU A 396 12.01 7.01 4.11
N LYS A 397 11.80 7.69 5.24
CA LYS A 397 12.73 8.71 5.76
C LYS A 397 14.15 8.16 5.91
N ASN A 398 14.25 6.94 6.40
CA ASN A 398 15.51 6.27 6.71
C ASN A 398 16.05 5.42 5.56
N LEU A 399 15.40 5.41 4.39
CA LEU A 399 15.77 4.59 3.24
C LEU A 399 17.25 4.86 2.87
N PRO A 400 18.15 3.88 3.03
CA PRO A 400 19.55 4.08 2.70
C PRO A 400 19.72 4.32 1.19
N VAL A 401 20.62 5.24 0.83
CA VAL A 401 20.93 5.58 -0.57
C VAL A 401 21.49 4.37 -1.34
N LYS A 402 22.02 3.37 -0.62
CA LYS A 402 22.54 2.10 -1.15
C LYS A 402 22.14 0.97 -0.19
N SER A 403 20.95 0.40 -0.35
CA SER A 403 20.45 -0.68 0.51
C SER A 403 20.50 -2.03 -0.19
N PRO A 404 20.86 -3.12 0.52
CA PRO A 404 20.68 -4.48 0.02
C PRO A 404 19.19 -4.85 0.02
N ILE A 405 18.85 -5.87 -0.76
CA ILE A 405 17.56 -6.04 -1.42
C ILE A 405 17.03 -7.41 -1.13
N ILE A 406 15.78 -7.48 -0.72
CA ILE A 406 15.05 -8.72 -0.50
C ILE A 406 13.94 -8.76 -1.53
N THR A 407 14.06 -9.78 -2.37
CA THR A 407 13.13 -10.08 -3.43
C THR A 407 12.06 -11.03 -2.87
N VAL A 408 10.89 -11.08 -3.52
CA VAL A 408 9.87 -12.12 -3.23
C VAL A 408 10.44 -13.54 -3.43
N GLY A 409 11.57 -13.67 -4.13
CA GLY A 409 12.33 -14.92 -4.25
C GLY A 409 12.75 -15.53 -2.91
N ASP A 410 13.04 -14.70 -1.91
CA ASP A 410 13.58 -15.10 -0.61
C ASP A 410 12.50 -15.35 0.45
N ALA A 411 11.24 -15.00 0.15
CA ALA A 411 10.10 -15.30 0.98
C ALA A 411 9.65 -16.75 0.78
N ARG A 412 10.15 -17.67 1.62
CA ARG A 412 9.54 -19.01 1.76
C ARG A 412 8.38 -18.91 2.73
N PRO A 413 7.15 -19.27 2.34
CA PRO A 413 6.04 -19.37 3.29
C PRO A 413 6.22 -20.65 4.11
N ASN A 414 7.04 -20.57 5.17
CA ASN A 414 7.02 -21.54 6.26
C ASN A 414 6.62 -20.82 7.55
N SER A 415 6.03 -21.56 8.48
CA SER A 415 5.58 -21.12 9.81
C SER A 415 6.63 -20.37 10.63
N ASP A 416 7.91 -20.49 10.27
CA ASP A 416 9.05 -19.92 11.01
C ASP A 416 9.53 -18.55 10.46
N ALA A 417 8.77 -17.91 9.55
CA ALA A 417 9.12 -16.65 8.89
C ALA A 417 9.15 -15.40 9.80
N LEU A 418 9.25 -15.57 11.13
CA LEU A 418 9.10 -14.52 12.14
C LEU A 418 10.36 -13.68 12.41
N THR A 419 11.51 -14.00 11.80
CA THR A 419 12.82 -13.46 12.21
C THR A 419 13.72 -12.93 11.08
N LEU A 420 13.20 -12.73 9.86
CA LEU A 420 14.04 -12.20 8.78
C LEU A 420 14.05 -10.65 8.76
N PRO A 421 15.22 -9.99 8.87
CA PRO A 421 15.33 -8.54 8.75
C PRO A 421 15.05 -8.13 7.29
N LEU A 422 13.97 -7.36 7.07
CA LEU A 422 13.52 -7.02 5.73
C LEU A 422 14.23 -5.77 5.15
N ALA A 423 14.83 -5.87 3.96
CA ALA A 423 15.36 -4.73 3.21
C ALA A 423 14.80 -4.75 1.78
N ILE A 424 14.21 -3.66 1.28
CA ILE A 424 13.34 -3.65 0.10
C ILE A 424 14.12 -3.39 -1.20
N VAL A 425 13.98 -4.25 -2.23
CA VAL A 425 13.79 -3.82 -3.64
C VAL A 425 12.94 -4.86 -4.36
N SER A 426 12.01 -4.33 -5.15
CA SER A 426 11.00 -5.07 -5.87
C SER A 426 11.55 -5.62 -7.19
N ASN A 427 11.18 -6.84 -7.56
CA ASN A 427 11.28 -7.32 -8.95
C ASN A 427 10.25 -6.62 -9.87
N TYR A 428 9.45 -5.70 -9.31
CA TYR A 428 8.32 -5.00 -9.93
C TYR A 428 8.71 -3.62 -10.49
N CYS A 429 10.00 -3.33 -10.55
CA CYS A 429 10.55 -2.14 -11.20
C CYS A 429 11.32 -2.63 -12.43
N GLU A 430 10.67 -2.68 -13.60
CA GLU A 430 11.38 -2.94 -14.86
C GLU A 430 12.50 -1.92 -15.03
N GLY A 431 13.73 -2.42 -15.16
CA GLY A 431 14.90 -1.56 -15.18
C GLY A 431 15.22 -0.99 -13.79
N SER A 432 15.43 -1.85 -12.79
CA SER A 432 16.25 -1.54 -11.61
C SER A 432 17.65 -2.14 -11.79
N GLU A 433 18.71 -1.45 -11.34
CA GLU A 433 20.11 -1.93 -11.32
C GLU A 433 20.28 -3.27 -10.57
N PHE A 434 19.25 -3.67 -9.82
CA PHE A 434 19.21 -4.86 -8.98
C PHE A 434 18.43 -6.04 -9.57
N THR A 435 17.52 -5.80 -10.53
CA THR A 435 16.96 -6.87 -11.40
C THR A 435 17.99 -7.41 -12.38
N LYS A 436 18.95 -6.56 -12.81
CA LYS A 436 20.05 -6.96 -13.71
C LYS A 436 21.05 -7.95 -13.08
N LYS A 437 21.13 -8.02 -11.75
CA LYS A 437 22.03 -8.96 -11.04
C LYS A 437 21.50 -10.38 -10.93
N TYR A 438 20.19 -10.61 -11.14
CA TYR A 438 19.61 -11.96 -11.09
C TYR A 438 19.95 -12.80 -12.33
N ASP A 439 20.41 -12.16 -13.42
CA ASP A 439 20.88 -12.82 -14.65
C ASP A 439 22.25 -13.53 -14.51
N GLN A 440 22.87 -13.50 -13.31
CA GLN A 440 24.07 -14.29 -13.03
C GLN A 440 23.72 -15.43 -12.06
N THR A 441 23.40 -16.58 -12.65
CA THR A 441 23.26 -17.90 -12.00
C THR A 441 24.21 -18.12 -10.81
N PRO A 442 23.75 -18.68 -9.67
CA PRO A 442 24.65 -19.36 -8.75
C PRO A 442 25.12 -20.66 -9.41
N LYS A 443 26.43 -20.78 -9.65
CA LYS A 443 27.04 -22.09 -9.93
C LYS A 443 26.86 -22.95 -8.67
N PHE A 444 25.93 -23.90 -8.73
CA PHE A 444 25.86 -24.99 -7.77
C PHE A 444 27.12 -25.84 -7.91
N ASN A 445 28.11 -25.60 -7.06
CA ASN A 445 29.10 -26.60 -6.70
C ASN A 445 28.75 -27.13 -5.32
N GLN A 446 28.19 -28.34 -5.29
CA GLN A 446 28.27 -29.19 -4.10
C GLN A 446 29.75 -29.50 -3.88
N GLN A 447 30.32 -29.03 -2.76
CA GLN A 447 31.20 -29.81 -1.86
C GLN A 447 31.78 -28.90 -0.77
N ASN A 448 31.51 -29.31 0.48
CA ASN A 448 32.30 -29.16 1.70
C ASN A 448 32.68 -27.79 2.27
N ASN A 449 32.48 -27.75 3.59
CA ASN A 449 33.21 -27.08 4.65
C ASN A 449 32.65 -25.82 5.32
N GLN A 450 32.61 -25.99 6.63
CA GLN A 450 32.37 -25.06 7.72
C GLN A 450 33.22 -23.80 7.64
N ASN A 451 32.73 -22.74 8.29
CA ASN A 451 33.41 -21.50 8.65
C ASN A 451 33.84 -20.57 7.49
N SER A 452 33.07 -19.50 7.29
CA SER A 452 33.64 -18.15 7.39
C SER A 452 32.56 -17.06 7.30
N HIS A 453 32.43 -16.30 8.39
CA HIS A 453 32.07 -14.89 8.31
C HIS A 453 33.05 -14.19 7.38
N LYS A 454 32.57 -13.57 6.30
CA LYS A 454 33.17 -12.36 5.70
C LYS A 454 32.24 -11.76 4.65
N ASN A 455 31.77 -10.56 4.98
CA ASN A 455 31.27 -9.50 4.11
C ASN A 455 31.58 -9.68 2.61
N SER A 456 30.54 -9.87 1.80
CA SER A 456 30.59 -9.64 0.36
C SER A 456 29.85 -8.34 0.02
N LYS A 457 30.56 -7.21 0.13
CA LYS A 457 30.18 -5.94 -0.52
C LYS A 457 30.56 -6.05 -2.00
N ILE A 458 29.58 -6.13 -2.89
CA ILE A 458 29.80 -6.05 -4.34
C ILE A 458 28.94 -4.90 -4.89
N ILE A 459 29.59 -3.76 -5.09
CA ILE A 459 29.05 -2.56 -5.75
C ILE A 459 29.32 -2.74 -7.24
N ILE A 460 28.25 -2.78 -8.05
CA ILE A 460 28.34 -2.65 -9.51
C ILE A 460 27.20 -1.70 -9.88
N SER A 461 27.60 -0.52 -10.36
CA SER A 461 26.76 0.55 -10.89
C SER A 461 26.50 0.29 -12.37
N ASP A 462 25.24 0.38 -12.80
CA ASP A 462 24.87 0.60 -14.19
C ASP A 462 23.80 1.70 -14.23
N GLU A 463 24.11 2.81 -14.91
CA GLU A 463 23.54 4.15 -14.69
C GLU A 463 22.14 4.39 -15.28
N ASN A 464 21.53 3.41 -15.94
CA ASN A 464 20.37 3.69 -16.81
C ASN A 464 19.03 3.08 -16.40
N SER A 465 18.88 2.53 -15.20
CA SER A 465 17.58 2.03 -14.78
C SER A 465 17.56 1.82 -13.26
N THR A 466 17.26 2.86 -12.49
CA THR A 466 17.00 2.82 -11.04
C THR A 466 15.95 3.89 -10.76
N ILE A 467 15.17 3.77 -9.66
CA ILE A 467 14.42 4.91 -9.12
C ILE A 467 15.37 6.12 -9.13
N PRO A 468 15.07 7.20 -9.87
CA PRO A 468 15.99 8.31 -9.98
C PRO A 468 16.37 8.80 -8.58
N LYS A 469 17.67 9.02 -8.33
CA LYS A 469 18.15 9.47 -7.01
C LYS A 469 17.36 10.69 -6.50
N ILE A 470 16.97 11.57 -7.41
CA ILE A 470 16.11 12.73 -7.13
C ILE A 470 14.75 12.33 -6.54
N VAL A 471 14.11 11.27 -7.04
CA VAL A 471 12.85 10.74 -6.53
C VAL A 471 13.04 10.14 -5.13
N VAL A 472 14.12 9.39 -4.90
CA VAL A 472 14.44 8.84 -3.57
C VAL A 472 14.70 9.97 -2.56
N ASP A 473 15.57 10.93 -2.88
CA ASP A 473 15.89 12.06 -2.01
C ASP A 473 14.64 12.91 -1.70
N PHE A 474 13.78 13.09 -2.70
CA PHE A 474 12.49 13.75 -2.53
C PHE A 474 11.55 12.98 -1.60
N LEU A 475 11.36 11.67 -1.82
CA LEU A 475 10.52 10.83 -0.96
C LEU A 475 11.01 10.83 0.49
N ARG A 476 12.32 10.79 0.72
CA ARG A 476 12.91 10.88 2.07
C ARG A 476 12.53 12.18 2.78
N LYS A 477 12.67 13.32 2.08
CA LYS A 477 12.31 14.65 2.61
C LYS A 477 10.81 14.76 2.85
N ALA A 478 9.99 14.33 1.89
CA ALA A 478 8.54 14.35 1.99
C ALA A 478 8.04 13.46 3.14
N ALA A 479 8.64 12.28 3.32
CA ALA A 479 8.32 11.36 4.41
C ALA A 479 8.71 11.95 5.77
N ALA A 480 9.91 12.54 5.89
CA ALA A 480 10.34 13.23 7.10
C ALA A 480 9.41 14.38 7.48
N GLN A 481 8.98 15.17 6.50
CA GLN A 481 8.03 16.26 6.70
C GLN A 481 6.65 15.74 7.12
N SER A 482 6.13 14.71 6.43
CA SER A 482 4.82 14.13 6.73
C SER A 482 4.79 13.48 8.11
N LEU A 483 5.87 12.79 8.50
CA LEU A 483 6.05 12.22 9.82
C LEU A 483 6.07 13.33 10.88
N ARG A 484 6.84 14.40 10.67
CA ARG A 484 6.85 15.54 11.59
C ARG A 484 5.46 16.16 11.77
N ILE A 485 4.74 16.41 10.68
CA ILE A 485 3.36 16.93 10.70
C ILE A 485 2.44 16.01 11.51
N ALA A 486 2.50 14.71 11.26
CA ALA A 486 1.68 13.73 11.98
C ALA A 486 1.98 13.72 13.47
N LEU A 487 3.27 13.68 13.84
CA LEU A 487 3.70 13.47 15.21
C LEU A 487 3.60 14.73 16.08
N GLU A 488 3.85 15.92 15.52
CA GLU A 488 3.65 17.20 16.19
C GLU A 488 2.16 17.59 16.23
N GLY A 489 1.39 17.21 15.19
CA GLY A 489 -0.01 17.53 15.01
C GLY A 489 -1.00 16.42 15.40
N ARG A 490 -0.63 15.45 16.24
CA ARG A 490 -1.46 14.26 16.55
C ARG A 490 -2.86 14.55 17.10
N PHE A 491 -3.08 15.72 17.69
CA PHE A 491 -4.39 16.16 18.21
C PHE A 491 -5.03 17.27 17.35
N ALA A 492 -4.45 17.58 16.20
CA ALA A 492 -5.05 18.49 15.24
C ALA A 492 -6.31 17.86 14.62
N PRO A 493 -7.25 18.68 14.12
CA PRO A 493 -8.41 18.15 13.39
C PRO A 493 -7.98 17.24 12.23
N ARG A 494 -8.62 16.08 12.14
CA ARG A 494 -8.27 14.97 11.23
C ARG A 494 -8.06 15.43 9.77
N VAL A 495 -9.02 16.14 9.20
CA VAL A 495 -8.99 16.51 7.77
C VAL A 495 -7.85 17.49 7.45
N PRO A 496 -7.67 18.61 8.19
CA PRO A 496 -6.51 19.48 8.04
C PRO A 496 -5.17 18.75 8.17
N LEU A 497 -5.02 17.84 9.15
CA LEU A 497 -3.80 17.06 9.34
C LEU A 497 -3.49 16.21 8.10
N LEU A 498 -4.49 15.46 7.61
CA LEU A 498 -4.33 14.63 6.42
C LEU A 498 -4.05 15.48 5.16
N ARG A 499 -4.66 16.65 5.00
CA ARG A 499 -4.35 17.56 3.87
C ARG A 499 -2.90 18.00 3.86
N GLN A 500 -2.33 18.28 5.02
CA GLN A 500 -0.91 18.65 5.11
C GLN A 500 0.00 17.45 4.79
N MET A 501 -0.34 16.25 5.24
CA MET A 501 0.45 15.04 4.98
C MET A 501 0.37 14.59 3.52
N PHE A 502 -0.82 14.60 2.92
CA PHE A 502 -1.08 14.08 1.57
C PHE A 502 -1.00 15.16 0.48
N GLY A 503 -0.82 16.44 0.84
CA GLY A 503 -0.70 17.52 -0.13
C GLY A 503 0.41 17.27 -1.16
N ILE A 504 0.14 17.65 -2.42
CA ILE A 504 1.09 17.54 -3.53
C ILE A 504 2.11 18.67 -3.39
N PRO A 505 3.41 18.38 -3.17
CA PRO A 505 4.41 19.42 -2.98
C PRO A 505 4.85 19.97 -4.33
N THR A 506 4.07 20.87 -4.93
CA THR A 506 4.33 21.40 -6.28
C THR A 506 5.44 22.46 -6.35
N SER A 507 6.14 22.73 -5.24
CA SER A 507 7.15 23.80 -5.15
C SER A 507 8.42 23.53 -5.97
N HIS A 508 8.68 22.27 -6.33
CA HIS A 508 9.82 21.86 -7.15
C HIS A 508 9.47 21.70 -8.62
N TRP A 509 8.22 21.99 -9.00
CA TRP A 509 7.77 21.93 -10.40
C TRP A 509 8.14 23.23 -11.09
N ASN A 510 8.87 23.14 -12.19
CA ASN A 510 9.18 24.27 -13.06
C ASN A 510 8.05 24.53 -14.05
N TYR A 511 7.38 23.46 -14.50
CA TYR A 511 6.17 23.55 -15.33
C TYR A 511 5.04 22.72 -14.71
N ASP A 512 3.81 23.18 -14.87
CA ASP A 512 2.60 22.39 -14.65
C ASP A 512 1.74 22.31 -15.91
N PHE A 513 1.36 21.08 -16.27
CA PHE A 513 0.45 20.78 -17.37
C PHE A 513 -0.90 20.38 -16.79
N SER A 514 -1.90 21.25 -16.91
CA SER A 514 -3.24 21.03 -16.36
C SER A 514 -4.02 20.00 -17.19
N ILE A 515 -4.73 19.09 -16.50
CA ILE A 515 -5.57 18.05 -17.12
C ILE A 515 -7.04 18.27 -16.74
N SER A 516 -7.92 18.24 -17.75
CA SER A 516 -9.37 18.34 -17.53
C SER A 516 -9.92 17.15 -16.76
N SER A 517 -10.89 17.39 -15.86
CA SER A 517 -11.68 16.30 -15.27
C SER A 517 -12.45 15.47 -16.30
N LYS A 518 -12.74 16.03 -17.49
CA LYS A 518 -13.48 15.31 -18.54
C LYS A 518 -12.63 14.25 -19.27
N ASN A 519 -11.30 14.38 -19.22
CA ASN A 519 -10.36 13.51 -19.93
C ASN A 519 -9.70 12.49 -18.98
N ARG A 520 -10.26 12.28 -17.79
CA ARG A 520 -9.76 11.35 -16.79
C ARG A 520 -10.85 10.32 -16.49
N PRO A 521 -10.58 9.02 -16.68
CA PRO A 521 -11.58 7.98 -16.44
C PRO A 521 -12.04 7.86 -14.98
N HIS A 522 -11.14 8.16 -14.04
CA HIS A 522 -11.42 8.13 -12.59
C HIS A 522 -11.22 9.50 -11.94
N ALA A 523 -11.85 10.52 -12.51
CA ALA A 523 -11.70 11.91 -12.06
C ALA A 523 -12.10 12.12 -10.58
N GLU A 524 -12.98 11.28 -10.05
CA GLU A 524 -13.46 11.25 -8.67
C GLU A 524 -12.41 10.76 -7.66
N TYR A 525 -11.35 10.09 -8.13
CA TYR A 525 -10.25 9.67 -7.27
C TYR A 525 -9.41 10.85 -6.78
N SER A 526 -9.68 12.10 -7.16
CA SER A 526 -8.97 13.26 -6.61
C SER A 526 -9.00 13.28 -5.06
N LEU A 527 -7.87 13.64 -4.44
CA LEU A 527 -7.75 13.71 -2.97
C LEU A 527 -8.83 14.60 -2.34
N PHE A 528 -9.46 14.08 -1.28
CA PHE A 528 -10.49 14.74 -0.49
C PHE A 528 -11.74 15.16 -1.28
N ALA A 529 -12.00 14.54 -2.45
CA ALA A 529 -13.14 14.87 -3.29
C ALA A 529 -14.49 14.66 -2.57
N GLY A 530 -14.62 13.60 -1.77
CA GLY A 530 -15.81 13.34 -0.95
C GLY A 530 -16.10 14.42 0.09
N ILE A 531 -15.05 14.92 0.74
CA ILE A 531 -15.15 15.96 1.78
C ILE A 531 -15.46 17.33 1.18
N ASP A 532 -14.83 17.65 0.05
CA ASP A 532 -15.07 18.91 -0.66
C ASP A 532 -16.48 18.97 -1.28
N LYS A 533 -17.28 17.90 -1.13
CA LYS A 533 -18.61 17.73 -1.75
C LYS A 533 -18.58 18.05 -3.25
N LYS A 534 -17.46 17.77 -3.90
CA LYS A 534 -17.31 17.98 -5.34
C LYS A 534 -18.18 16.96 -6.04
N LYS A 535 -19.27 17.40 -6.69
CA LYS A 535 -20.08 16.49 -7.52
C LYS A 535 -19.17 15.69 -8.47
N ARG A 536 -19.38 14.37 -8.57
CA ARG A 536 -18.74 13.57 -9.63
C ARG A 536 -19.04 14.26 -10.96
N ARG A 537 -17.97 14.66 -11.66
CA ARG A 537 -18.07 15.37 -12.92
C ARG A 537 -18.10 14.33 -14.02
N HIS A 538 -19.21 14.29 -14.76
CA HIS A 538 -19.34 13.40 -15.91
C HIS A 538 -18.25 13.73 -16.94
N GLY A 539 -17.41 12.74 -17.24
CA GLY A 539 -16.33 12.82 -18.21
C GLY A 539 -16.69 12.19 -19.55
N ARG A 540 -15.73 12.18 -20.48
CA ARG A 540 -15.84 11.48 -21.78
C ARG A 540 -15.95 9.96 -21.62
N PHE A 541 -15.56 9.43 -20.46
CA PHE A 541 -15.53 8.00 -20.14
C PHE A 541 -16.68 7.54 -19.24
N ASP A 542 -17.60 8.44 -18.88
CA ASP A 542 -18.80 8.08 -18.13
C ASP A 542 -19.99 8.02 -19.08
N ILE A 543 -20.89 7.06 -18.86
CA ILE A 543 -22.18 7.02 -19.54
C ILE A 543 -23.34 6.89 -18.58
N LYS A 544 -24.51 7.36 -19.03
CA LYS A 544 -25.79 7.09 -18.38
C LYS A 544 -26.47 5.98 -19.15
N SER A 545 -26.55 4.80 -18.55
CA SER A 545 -27.18 3.64 -19.18
C SER A 545 -28.24 3.01 -18.29
N LYS A 546 -29.36 2.61 -18.89
CA LYS A 546 -30.42 1.85 -18.23
C LYS A 546 -30.03 0.37 -18.05
N THR A 547 -29.10 -0.13 -18.85
CA THR A 547 -28.54 -1.49 -18.80
C THR A 547 -27.04 -1.43 -18.51
N ALA A 548 -26.46 -2.51 -17.99
CA ALA A 548 -25.01 -2.58 -17.87
C ALA A 548 -24.38 -2.53 -19.28
N PRO A 549 -23.30 -1.75 -19.49
CA PRO A 549 -22.58 -1.73 -20.76
C PRO A 549 -22.06 -3.13 -21.12
N GLU A 550 -22.01 -3.44 -22.41
CA GLU A 550 -21.44 -4.70 -22.88
C GLU A 550 -19.91 -4.66 -22.79
N LEU A 551 -19.28 -5.81 -22.60
CA LEU A 551 -17.82 -5.91 -22.49
C LEU A 551 -17.09 -5.34 -23.72
N ALA A 552 -17.68 -5.46 -24.91
CA ALA A 552 -17.11 -4.94 -26.16
C ALA A 552 -17.07 -3.40 -26.23
N ASP A 553 -17.91 -2.72 -25.44
CA ASP A 553 -17.97 -1.26 -25.39
C ASP A 553 -17.07 -0.67 -24.29
N LEU A 554 -16.41 -1.52 -23.49
CA LEU A 554 -15.55 -1.11 -22.39
C LEU A 554 -14.11 -0.90 -22.86
N PHE A 555 -13.51 0.21 -22.44
CA PHE A 555 -12.09 0.49 -22.58
C PHE A 555 -11.33 0.02 -21.35
N VAL A 556 -11.29 -1.29 -21.14
CA VAL A 556 -10.66 -1.94 -19.97
C VAL A 556 -9.21 -1.46 -19.80
N ASP A 557 -8.85 -1.05 -18.58
CA ASP A 557 -7.53 -0.54 -18.19
C ASP A 557 -7.07 0.76 -18.92
N LEU A 558 -7.94 1.42 -19.70
CA LEU A 558 -7.59 2.66 -20.40
C LEU A 558 -7.50 3.84 -19.43
N ASP A 559 -6.30 4.42 -19.30
CA ASP A 559 -6.05 5.69 -18.58
C ASP A 559 -5.13 6.61 -19.41
N PRO A 560 -5.71 7.50 -20.26
CA PRO A 560 -4.92 8.32 -21.18
C PRO A 560 -3.93 9.27 -20.49
N PRO A 561 -4.27 9.98 -19.40
CA PRO A 561 -3.29 10.74 -18.62
C PRO A 561 -2.11 9.90 -18.13
N LYS A 562 -2.36 8.69 -17.62
CA LYS A 562 -1.28 7.80 -17.16
C LYS A 562 -0.38 7.39 -18.34
N MET A 563 -0.97 6.98 -19.46
CA MET A 563 -0.23 6.61 -20.69
C MET A 563 0.61 7.78 -21.23
N LEU A 564 0.05 9.01 -21.22
CA LEU A 564 0.78 10.22 -21.58
C LEU A 564 2.01 10.42 -20.70
N VAL A 565 1.87 10.23 -19.39
CA VAL A 565 2.98 10.37 -18.45
C VAL A 565 4.06 9.31 -18.68
N GLU A 566 3.66 8.07 -18.95
CA GLU A 566 4.60 6.98 -19.28
C GLU A 566 5.41 7.28 -20.55
N GLU A 567 4.75 7.80 -21.59
CA GLU A 567 5.36 8.20 -22.87
C GLU A 567 6.36 9.35 -22.67
N VAL A 568 5.99 10.42 -21.97
CA VAL A 568 6.91 11.56 -21.76
C VAL A 568 8.08 11.19 -20.85
N ILE A 569 7.88 10.31 -19.86
CA ILE A 569 8.97 9.75 -19.06
C ILE A 569 9.92 8.96 -19.95
N GLU A 570 9.40 8.08 -20.81
CA GLU A 570 10.24 7.27 -21.70
C GLU A 570 11.06 8.15 -22.65
N ARG A 571 10.42 9.17 -23.23
CA ARG A 571 11.04 10.06 -24.21
C ARG A 571 12.09 10.99 -23.61
N PHE A 572 11.78 11.66 -22.49
CA PHE A 572 12.62 12.73 -21.93
C PHE A 572 13.34 12.36 -20.63
N SER A 573 13.25 11.11 -20.16
CA SER A 573 14.06 10.62 -19.04
C SER A 573 15.56 10.86 -19.28
N GLY A 574 16.26 11.18 -18.19
CA GLY A 574 17.67 11.57 -18.19
C GLY A 574 17.92 13.07 -18.38
N VAL A 575 16.91 13.84 -18.82
CA VAL A 575 17.02 15.29 -19.01
C VAL A 575 16.11 16.06 -18.05
N VAL A 576 14.83 15.67 -18.00
CA VAL A 576 13.82 16.23 -17.10
C VAL A 576 13.15 15.11 -16.31
N ASN A 577 12.48 15.46 -15.21
CA ASN A 577 11.69 14.53 -14.41
C ASN A 577 10.22 14.93 -14.47
N PHE A 578 9.33 13.94 -14.55
CA PHE A 578 7.88 14.14 -14.51
C PHE A 578 7.27 13.59 -13.24
N TRP A 579 6.21 14.26 -12.79
CA TRP A 579 5.49 13.96 -11.56
C TRP A 579 3.99 13.94 -11.84
N TYR A 580 3.31 12.87 -11.45
CA TYR A 580 1.88 12.73 -11.64
C TYR A 580 1.23 11.87 -10.57
N ASP A 581 0.11 12.32 -10.03
CA ASP A 581 -0.75 11.50 -9.17
C ASP A 581 -1.67 10.65 -10.05
N GLU A 582 -1.27 9.39 -10.27
CA GLU A 582 -2.02 8.40 -11.06
C GLU A 582 -3.41 8.08 -10.47
N LEU A 583 -3.69 8.51 -9.24
CA LEU A 583 -4.97 8.31 -8.57
C LEU A 583 -5.81 9.59 -8.60
N GLY A 584 -6.07 10.10 -9.81
CA GLY A 584 -6.95 11.26 -10.01
C GLY A 584 -6.27 12.62 -9.84
N GLY A 585 -4.98 12.71 -10.14
CA GLY A 585 -4.22 13.96 -10.27
C GLY A 585 -4.78 14.88 -11.35
N GLN A 586 -4.69 16.20 -11.12
CA GLN A 586 -5.25 17.22 -12.01
C GLN A 586 -4.19 17.96 -12.84
N ALA A 587 -2.92 17.67 -12.61
CA ALA A 587 -1.83 18.25 -13.37
C ALA A 587 -0.62 17.30 -13.38
N ILE A 588 0.17 17.38 -14.45
CA ILE A 588 1.49 16.77 -14.57
C ILE A 588 2.52 17.84 -14.22
N GLY A 589 3.42 17.56 -13.29
CA GLY A 589 4.56 18.40 -12.97
C GLY A 589 5.78 18.01 -13.80
N MET A 590 6.54 18.99 -14.27
CA MET A 590 7.88 18.78 -14.82
C MET A 590 8.90 19.56 -14.02
N SER A 591 10.02 18.91 -13.71
CA SER A 591 11.15 19.52 -13.00
C SER A 591 12.48 19.18 -13.66
N PHE A 592 13.42 20.11 -13.63
CA PHE A 592 14.77 19.91 -14.14
C PHE A 592 15.79 20.60 -13.22
N ALA A 593 17.07 20.22 -13.36
CA ALA A 593 18.14 20.81 -12.57
C ALA A 593 18.80 21.98 -13.34
N ASP A 594 19.30 23.00 -12.64
CA ASP A 594 19.89 24.19 -13.30
C ASP A 594 21.08 23.86 -14.22
N ASN A 595 21.71 22.70 -14.04
CA ASN A 595 22.83 22.28 -14.87
C ASN A 595 22.42 21.92 -16.32
N VAL A 596 21.16 21.59 -16.59
CA VAL A 596 20.71 21.36 -17.98
C VAL A 596 20.54 22.65 -18.78
N LEU A 597 20.44 23.80 -18.10
CA LEU A 597 20.41 25.12 -18.74
C LEU A 597 21.81 25.66 -19.07
N ARG A 598 22.88 25.04 -18.56
CA ARG A 598 24.26 25.50 -18.81
C ARG A 598 24.70 25.09 -20.21
N GLY A 599 25.31 26.04 -20.94
CA GLY A 599 25.95 25.76 -22.22
C GLY A 599 27.06 24.70 -22.05
N LYS A 600 27.00 23.67 -22.88
CA LYS A 600 27.98 22.58 -22.98
C LYS A 600 28.49 22.50 -24.41
N ASP A 601 29.70 21.98 -24.60
CA ASP A 601 30.26 21.76 -25.93
C ASP A 601 29.30 20.94 -26.80
N MET A 602 29.24 21.25 -28.10
CA MET A 602 28.50 20.50 -29.12
C MET A 602 29.08 19.09 -29.38
N LYS A 603 28.98 18.21 -28.38
CA LYS A 603 29.29 16.79 -28.46
C LYS A 603 27.99 16.00 -28.61
N VAL A 604 28.05 14.84 -29.28
CA VAL A 604 26.88 13.99 -29.57
C VAL A 604 26.01 13.74 -28.33
N GLU A 605 26.65 13.51 -27.18
CA GLU A 605 25.99 13.32 -25.88
C GLU A 605 25.15 14.52 -25.40
N ASN A 606 25.50 15.74 -25.81
CA ASN A 606 24.83 16.99 -25.41
C ASN A 606 23.82 17.49 -26.45
N LEU A 607 23.65 16.81 -27.59
CA LEU A 607 22.73 17.24 -28.65
C LEU A 607 21.28 16.79 -28.43
N LYS A 608 21.04 15.88 -27.47
CA LYS A 608 19.70 15.36 -27.19
C LYS A 608 18.82 16.47 -26.61
N PHE A 609 17.76 16.83 -27.34
CA PHE A 609 16.82 17.91 -27.00
C PHE A 609 17.51 19.25 -26.73
N ALA A 610 18.56 19.57 -27.49
CA ALA A 610 19.36 20.75 -27.25
C ALA A 610 19.05 21.88 -28.23
N GLN A 611 19.18 23.11 -27.75
CA GLN A 611 19.20 24.33 -28.54
C GLN A 611 20.59 24.96 -28.47
N LYS A 612 20.98 25.67 -29.53
CA LYS A 612 22.23 26.44 -29.55
C LYS A 612 22.11 27.62 -28.59
N THR A 613 23.10 27.77 -27.71
CA THR A 613 23.24 28.98 -26.90
C THR A 613 24.23 29.95 -27.54
N ASP A 614 25.33 29.42 -28.10
CA ASP A 614 26.37 30.15 -28.83
C ASP A 614 26.87 29.32 -30.03
N GLU A 615 27.88 29.79 -30.77
CA GLU A 615 28.43 29.09 -31.95
C GLU A 615 29.00 27.70 -31.64
N THR A 616 29.54 27.49 -30.44
CA THR A 616 30.21 26.25 -30.02
C THR A 616 29.51 25.52 -28.87
N MET A 617 28.42 26.09 -28.34
CA MET A 617 27.76 25.63 -27.12
C MET A 617 26.27 25.36 -27.33
N VAL A 618 25.77 24.33 -26.65
CA VAL A 618 24.38 23.91 -26.63
C VAL A 618 23.89 23.72 -25.19
N ALA A 619 22.62 24.01 -24.96
CA ALA A 619 21.93 23.73 -23.69
C ALA A 619 20.61 23.02 -23.99
N VAL A 620 19.99 22.42 -22.97
CA VAL A 620 18.71 21.74 -23.17
C VAL A 620 17.61 22.75 -23.49
N ASP A 621 16.84 22.46 -24.53
CA ASP A 621 15.66 23.22 -24.95
C ASP A 621 14.44 22.84 -24.09
N ILE A 622 14.38 23.38 -22.87
CA ILE A 622 13.31 23.11 -21.92
C ILE A 622 11.95 23.57 -22.45
N GLU A 623 11.90 24.72 -23.12
CA GLU A 623 10.66 25.25 -23.72
C GLU A 623 10.18 24.33 -24.85
N GLY A 624 11.09 23.89 -25.73
CA GLY A 624 10.77 22.93 -26.79
C GLY A 624 10.34 21.56 -26.25
N ILE A 625 10.89 21.10 -25.12
CA ILE A 625 10.40 19.90 -24.42
C ILE A 625 8.98 20.14 -23.89
N ALA A 626 8.73 21.26 -23.20
CA ALA A 626 7.43 21.58 -22.64
C ALA A 626 6.35 21.67 -23.74
N GLN A 627 6.66 22.31 -24.86
CA GLN A 627 5.77 22.37 -26.03
C GLN A 627 5.53 20.98 -26.64
N GLN A 628 6.55 20.12 -26.74
CA GLN A 628 6.36 18.74 -27.17
C GLN A 628 5.44 17.95 -26.24
N VAL A 629 5.51 18.16 -24.92
CA VAL A 629 4.59 17.54 -23.96
C VAL A 629 3.15 17.95 -24.26
N VAL A 630 2.89 19.24 -24.51
CA VAL A 630 1.56 19.73 -24.93
C VAL A 630 1.12 19.08 -26.25
N CYS A 631 2.00 18.99 -27.24
CA CYS A 631 1.69 18.36 -28.53
C CYS A 631 1.37 16.86 -28.39
N ILE A 632 2.13 16.12 -27.59
CA ILE A 632 1.89 14.69 -27.32
C ILE A 632 0.58 14.51 -26.56
N GLY A 633 0.31 15.36 -25.56
CA GLY A 633 -0.90 15.28 -24.75
C GLY A 633 -2.18 15.68 -25.49
N GLY A 634 -2.08 16.54 -26.51
CA GLY A 634 -3.21 17.00 -27.30
C GLY A 634 -4.36 17.49 -26.41
N ASP A 635 -5.56 16.97 -26.65
CA ASP A 635 -6.78 17.28 -25.91
C ASP A 635 -6.71 16.99 -24.39
N ILE A 636 -5.79 16.12 -23.94
CA ILE A 636 -5.66 15.76 -22.52
C ILE A 636 -5.17 16.97 -21.72
N ILE A 637 -4.20 17.72 -22.27
CA ILE A 637 -3.61 18.89 -21.65
C ILE A 637 -4.45 20.12 -22.01
N THR A 638 -5.00 20.78 -20.99
CA THR A 638 -5.83 21.99 -21.16
C THR A 638 -5.07 23.29 -20.94
N GLY A 639 -3.86 23.23 -20.38
CA GLY A 639 -3.04 24.40 -20.12
C GLY A 639 -1.65 24.03 -19.67
N MET A 640 -0.70 24.94 -19.88
CA MET A 640 0.69 24.84 -19.47
C MET A 640 1.07 26.14 -18.76
N ASN A 641 1.61 26.04 -17.54
CA ASN A 641 2.12 27.19 -16.80
C ASN A 641 3.60 26.96 -16.47
N HIS A 642 4.41 28.00 -16.67
CA HIS A 642 5.77 28.09 -16.15
C HIS A 642 5.73 28.75 -14.76
N ARG A 643 6.41 28.16 -13.77
CA ARG A 643 6.35 28.56 -12.37
C ARG A 643 7.52 29.41 -11.89
#